data_AF-A0A3P7VFR7-F1
#
_entry.id   AF-A0A3P7VFR7-F1
#
_cell.length_a   1.000
_cell.length_b   1.000
_cell.length_c   1.000
_cell.angle_alpha   90.00
_cell.angle_beta   90.00
_cell.angle_gamma   90.00
#
_symmetry.space_group_name_H-M   'P 1'
#
loop_
_entity.id
_entity.type
_entity.pdbx_description
1 polymer ?
#
loop_
_entity_poly.entity_id
_entity_poly.type
_entity_poly.pdbx_seq_one_letter_code
_entity_poly.pdbx_strand_id
1 'polypeptide(L)'
;MHSGNAAWHGGCLAVAELARRGFLPLERLPDIMKILLIALVFEEPQGHHALGASVRDAACYICWSLARTFHPMDLEAYIEQIATSLVCVALFDREVNVRRAASAAFQEIVGRQGTFPNGIEILTKIDYFAVGQRCRTYLEISCQIARYSMYTQRIIEHLISFKITHWDEEIRLLSAEALHRLCASDPSFVCAQVLKKLIPLISNESLIMRQGGVVALASTLSGLKRCGTLLHEELYENVTQIPSMVYPLCKKRTNSLGSKLMRRAMNVFIKSLSSVIPKRLIKTEDWLSCLELNFCDENEDIRKGACEAGKSFFKLYNDSSGAEFLMLRIRQVYLPQIIAAKIESDREGTAALLGVIPSEVLLLSTLSDSFAAEIIRTLTFTISGSSALDTTWACGRRSCVEAITRIVDSIGIEPLGHVAELLDCLINSLDDYTMDKRGDIGRVLREEAMRALAIILPLAQNYSKIVDRISEAVCKIIQQSIEKIDATRECAALVMKRILQSGLKGIQEEEMLRKIYLVNGSNVDWRSPSCFKRLALLLKSSYYRYSALSGFIISAGGVTESTMRGASDALLSVISDIRGSRQELEIFLQCFTSILINNAGLLRVTQPLLRTLEQILSAQLLQCFEADPDSSPSLRKIVDRVEATIKGSAQKVRICISVLCHFLHFNSSSLVVRNLRSRYPIIRRNAAQQLYECLISECDSSNEAERNKRVELLNLLSETKWNITGDEQYFVKVSHSIAEIRMSSIDVTEILRASAEVKLKRPRIDISNLSTATTTPEDILAALERDESQAVVVDEAAVKRIVMQLEKRCLKNREMRIKYGDEPAKFMESEIELNEAIQEMHALATQPDLYELLVDHGGTATLLQLLAHENSDVVGAVINLLQELTDVDTLNEGESGAAKLIDVLVADQLIETLVQQSIERMDETIKDEADAIHNALSVVENVLDFRPSFADICVEQGLFAWLLRRATQRGALDANKMFASELLSLLLQSTELARKRLTEKVDGFDLLLRALATYKRHDPGSADEREHMENLFNAVCAALMYAPNRQKFLDGEGLQLMNLMLRY
;
A
#
# COMPACT_ATOMS: atom_id res chain seq x y z
N MET A 1 -30.49 22.71 20.52
CA MET A 1 -29.08 22.44 20.87
C MET A 1 -28.26 23.30 19.92
N HIS A 2 -27.66 24.38 20.41
CA HIS A 2 -26.96 25.39 19.57
C HIS A 2 -25.49 25.61 19.99
N SER A 3 -24.99 24.82 20.94
CA SER A 3 -23.61 24.87 21.45
C SER A 3 -22.78 23.78 20.78
N GLY A 4 -21.64 24.15 20.19
CA GLY A 4 -20.74 23.22 19.50
C GLY A 4 -20.06 22.21 20.45
N ASN A 5 -19.49 21.15 19.88
CA ASN A 5 -18.76 20.09 20.59
C ASN A 5 -17.76 20.58 21.66
N ALA A 6 -17.06 21.70 21.44
CA ALA A 6 -16.07 22.22 22.38
C ALA A 6 -16.69 22.70 23.71
N ALA A 7 -17.83 23.39 23.64
CA ALA A 7 -18.60 23.82 24.82
C ALA A 7 -19.05 22.60 25.65
N TRP A 8 -19.60 21.58 24.99
CA TRP A 8 -19.99 20.34 25.67
C TRP A 8 -18.82 19.65 26.34
N HIS A 9 -17.66 19.60 25.68
CA HIS A 9 -16.48 18.94 26.21
C HIS A 9 -15.93 19.65 27.45
N GLY A 10 -15.66 20.96 27.34
CA GLY A 10 -15.18 21.76 28.48
C GLY A 10 -16.17 21.75 29.64
N GLY A 11 -17.47 21.70 29.35
CA GLY A 11 -18.53 21.70 30.37
C GLY A 11 -18.56 20.40 31.13
N CYS A 12 -18.43 19.28 30.42
CA CYS A 12 -18.34 17.97 31.05
C CYS A 12 -17.09 17.87 31.95
N LEU A 13 -15.94 18.36 31.48
CA LEU A 13 -14.71 18.38 32.27
C LEU A 13 -14.84 19.25 33.53
N ALA A 14 -15.43 20.44 33.41
CA ALA A 14 -15.65 21.34 34.54
C ALA A 14 -16.57 20.69 35.59
N VAL A 15 -17.67 20.05 35.16
CA VAL A 15 -18.58 19.32 36.05
C VAL A 15 -17.86 18.15 36.72
N ALA A 16 -17.07 17.38 35.97
CA ALA A 16 -16.31 16.25 36.52
C ALA A 16 -15.31 16.71 37.58
N GLU A 17 -14.55 17.78 37.34
CA GLU A 17 -13.60 18.33 38.32
C GLU A 17 -14.29 18.92 39.56
N LEU A 18 -15.43 19.61 39.39
CA LEU A 18 -16.24 20.09 40.51
C LEU A 18 -16.76 18.93 41.36
N ALA A 19 -17.26 17.87 40.73
CA ALA A 19 -17.66 16.65 41.42
C ALA A 19 -16.46 16.05 42.16
N ARG A 20 -15.35 15.73 41.46
CA ARG A 20 -14.16 15.08 42.04
C ARG A 20 -13.58 15.79 43.25
N ARG A 21 -13.71 17.12 43.31
CA ARG A 21 -13.20 17.96 44.41
C ARG A 21 -14.23 18.25 45.51
N GLY A 22 -15.45 17.71 45.40
CA GLY A 22 -16.51 17.88 46.40
C GLY A 22 -17.23 19.23 46.36
N PHE A 23 -17.16 19.95 45.24
CA PHE A 23 -17.79 21.27 45.07
C PHE A 23 -19.14 21.22 44.35
N LEU A 24 -19.62 20.04 43.96
CA LEU A 24 -20.93 19.87 43.33
C LEU A 24 -22.01 19.63 44.40
N PRO A 25 -22.99 20.55 44.58
CA PRO A 25 -24.06 20.38 45.56
C PRO A 25 -25.04 19.27 45.17
N LEU A 26 -25.60 18.59 46.17
CA LEU A 26 -26.48 17.44 46.01
C LEU A 26 -27.80 17.80 45.30
N GLU A 27 -28.29 19.02 45.49
CA GLU A 27 -29.51 19.54 44.86
C GLU A 27 -29.38 19.70 43.34
N ARG A 28 -28.14 19.74 42.81
CA ARG A 28 -27.86 19.89 41.38
C ARG A 28 -27.73 18.55 40.65
N LEU A 29 -27.68 17.44 41.39
CA LEU A 29 -27.53 16.10 40.83
C LEU A 29 -28.60 15.75 39.77
N PRO A 30 -29.91 16.08 39.95
CA PRO A 30 -30.93 15.83 38.93
C PRO A 30 -30.66 16.55 37.59
N ASP A 31 -30.11 17.76 37.64
CA ASP A 31 -29.79 18.54 36.45
C ASP A 31 -28.54 18.01 35.75
N ILE A 32 -27.51 17.64 36.53
CA ILE A 32 -26.31 16.98 36.02
C ILE A 32 -26.66 15.65 35.35
N MET A 33 -27.57 14.86 35.94
CA MET A 33 -27.99 13.58 35.37
C MET A 33 -28.64 13.72 33.99
N LYS A 34 -29.45 14.76 33.77
CA LYS A 34 -30.02 15.04 32.44
C LYS A 34 -28.93 15.35 31.41
N ILE A 35 -27.95 16.17 31.78
CA ILE A 35 -26.83 16.55 30.90
C ILE A 35 -25.96 15.34 30.61
N LEU A 36 -25.63 14.55 31.64
CA LEU A 36 -24.80 13.36 31.55
C LEU A 36 -25.34 12.34 30.54
N LEU A 37 -26.64 12.03 30.62
CA LEU A 37 -27.25 11.04 29.72
C LEU A 37 -27.24 11.50 28.25
N ILE A 38 -27.32 12.81 28.00
CA ILE A 38 -27.17 13.38 26.65
C ILE A 38 -25.70 13.31 26.22
N ALA A 39 -24.78 13.70 27.11
CA ALA A 39 -23.35 13.76 26.84
C ALA A 39 -22.75 12.37 26.53
N LEU A 40 -23.22 11.30 27.19
CA LEU A 40 -22.77 9.92 26.98
C LEU A 40 -23.07 9.38 25.57
N VAL A 41 -24.04 9.96 24.86
CA VAL A 41 -24.40 9.59 23.48
C VAL A 41 -24.25 10.74 22.51
N PHE A 42 -23.53 11.79 22.91
CA PHE A 42 -23.37 13.00 22.13
C PHE A 42 -22.57 12.73 20.86
N GLU A 43 -23.18 13.04 19.72
CA GLU A 43 -22.54 13.06 18.41
C GLU A 43 -23.05 14.27 17.63
N GLU A 44 -22.11 15.06 17.11
CA GLU A 44 -22.37 16.21 16.26
C GLU A 44 -21.89 15.89 14.82
N PRO A 45 -22.80 15.64 13.87
CA PRO A 45 -22.42 15.31 12.50
C PRO A 45 -21.70 16.46 11.79
N GLN A 46 -20.53 16.17 11.24
CA GLN A 46 -19.69 17.08 10.44
C GLN A 46 -19.43 16.43 9.08
N GLY A 47 -20.43 16.46 8.20
CA GLY A 47 -20.35 15.84 6.87
C GLY A 47 -20.05 14.34 6.92
N HIS A 48 -18.79 13.97 6.71
CA HIS A 48 -18.30 12.58 6.67
C HIS A 48 -17.73 12.05 7.99
N HIS A 49 -17.71 12.86 9.05
CA HIS A 49 -17.36 12.41 10.40
C HIS A 49 -18.36 12.98 11.42
N ALA A 50 -18.23 12.59 12.69
CA ALA A 50 -18.94 13.27 13.77
C ALA A 50 -17.96 13.61 14.89
N LEU A 51 -18.17 14.77 15.49
CA LEU A 51 -17.51 15.20 16.71
C LEU A 51 -18.29 14.65 17.92
N GLY A 52 -17.66 14.65 19.10
CA GLY A 52 -18.31 14.19 20.33
C GLY A 52 -17.58 13.08 21.06
N ALA A 53 -16.47 12.55 20.53
CA ALA A 53 -15.65 11.56 21.22
C ALA A 53 -15.13 12.11 22.57
N SER A 54 -14.58 13.32 22.56
CA SER A 54 -14.10 14.00 23.77
C SER A 54 -15.23 14.34 24.74
N VAL A 55 -16.42 14.71 24.25
CA VAL A 55 -17.61 14.93 25.08
C VAL A 55 -18.03 13.66 25.80
N ARG A 56 -18.14 12.53 25.08
CA ARG A 56 -18.52 11.23 25.65
C ARG A 56 -17.48 10.70 26.62
N ASP A 57 -16.20 10.93 26.35
CA ASP A 57 -15.10 10.61 27.26
C ASP A 57 -15.19 11.44 28.56
N ALA A 58 -15.36 12.75 28.45
CA ALA A 58 -15.57 13.63 29.60
C ALA A 58 -16.86 13.29 30.37
N ALA A 59 -17.91 12.81 29.69
CA ALA A 59 -19.13 12.30 30.32
C ALA A 59 -18.84 11.02 31.14
N CYS A 60 -18.00 10.12 30.64
CA CYS A 60 -17.50 8.98 31.42
C CYS A 60 -16.69 9.46 32.64
N TYR A 61 -15.92 10.54 32.51
CA TYR A 61 -15.20 11.14 33.62
C TYR A 61 -16.13 11.77 34.67
N ILE A 62 -17.27 12.35 34.29
CA ILE A 62 -18.32 12.74 35.24
C ILE A 62 -18.79 11.51 36.04
N CYS A 63 -19.19 10.42 35.35
CA CYS A 63 -19.62 9.18 36.01
C CYS A 63 -18.58 8.68 37.03
N TRP A 64 -17.31 8.64 36.63
CA TRP A 64 -16.20 8.24 37.49
C TRP A 64 -16.06 9.16 38.71
N SER A 65 -16.17 10.48 38.51
CA SER A 65 -16.04 11.48 39.58
C SER A 65 -17.20 11.46 40.57
N LEU A 66 -18.43 11.27 40.08
CA LEU A 66 -19.63 11.12 40.92
C LEU A 66 -19.50 9.92 41.86
N ALA A 67 -19.02 8.78 41.35
CA ALA A 67 -18.84 7.56 42.12
C ALA A 67 -17.84 7.70 43.29
N ARG A 68 -16.93 8.66 43.22
CA ARG A 68 -15.91 8.90 44.24
C ARG A 68 -16.33 9.90 45.30
N THR A 69 -17.30 10.74 44.98
CA THR A 69 -17.61 11.93 45.77
C THR A 69 -18.90 11.75 46.56
N PHE A 70 -19.92 11.14 45.95
CA PHE A 70 -21.25 11.00 46.55
C PHE A 70 -21.42 9.66 47.26
N HIS A 71 -22.26 9.65 48.30
CA HIS A 71 -22.58 8.42 49.03
C HIS A 71 -23.57 7.56 48.23
N PRO A 72 -23.62 6.22 48.48
CA PRO A 72 -24.53 5.31 47.79
C PRO A 72 -26.01 5.72 47.83
N MET A 73 -26.46 6.29 48.95
CA MET A 73 -27.84 6.75 49.10
C MET A 73 -28.17 7.95 48.20
N ASP A 74 -27.19 8.78 47.85
CA ASP A 74 -27.39 9.98 47.04
C ASP A 74 -27.55 9.63 45.56
N LEU A 75 -26.86 8.57 45.12
CA LEU A 75 -26.86 8.11 43.72
C LEU A 75 -27.92 7.05 43.44
N GLU A 76 -28.56 6.46 44.47
CA GLU A 76 -29.45 5.30 44.36
C GLU A 76 -30.50 5.45 43.25
N ALA A 77 -31.15 6.62 43.15
CA ALA A 77 -32.18 6.90 42.14
C ALA A 77 -31.67 6.91 40.69
N TYR A 78 -30.36 7.00 40.48
CA TYR A 78 -29.73 7.17 39.17
C TYR A 78 -28.89 5.97 38.73
N ILE A 79 -28.62 5.04 39.63
CA ILE A 79 -27.74 3.88 39.41
C ILE A 79 -28.13 3.09 38.16
N GLU A 80 -29.41 2.77 37.99
CA GLU A 80 -29.87 1.98 36.85
C GLU A 80 -29.62 2.69 35.51
N GLN A 81 -29.87 3.99 35.45
CA GLN A 81 -29.68 4.79 34.25
C GLN A 81 -28.19 4.94 33.92
N ILE A 82 -27.34 5.16 34.93
CA ILE A 82 -25.88 5.27 34.76
C ILE A 82 -25.30 3.91 34.31
N ALA A 83 -25.67 2.82 34.99
CA ALA A 83 -25.17 1.49 34.71
C ALA A 83 -25.49 1.05 33.28
N THR A 84 -26.75 1.17 32.88
CA THR A 84 -27.20 0.74 31.54
C THR A 84 -26.61 1.62 30.44
N SER A 85 -26.46 2.93 30.68
CA SER A 85 -25.83 3.85 29.72
C SER A 85 -24.34 3.59 29.55
N LEU A 86 -23.58 3.43 30.64
CA LEU A 86 -22.14 3.11 30.58
C LEU A 86 -21.87 1.77 29.91
N VAL A 87 -22.69 0.74 30.17
CA VAL A 87 -22.60 -0.54 29.47
C VAL A 87 -22.85 -0.35 27.97
N CYS A 88 -23.86 0.42 27.58
CA CYS A 88 -24.11 0.68 26.16
C CYS A 88 -22.95 1.44 25.50
N VAL A 89 -22.35 2.43 26.17
CA VAL A 89 -21.17 3.15 25.66
C VAL A 89 -19.97 2.19 25.56
N ALA A 90 -19.68 1.41 26.59
CA ALA A 90 -18.59 0.42 26.59
C ALA A 90 -18.73 -0.64 25.47
N LEU A 91 -19.96 -0.97 25.07
CA LEU A 91 -20.23 -1.93 24.00
C LEU A 91 -20.23 -1.31 22.61
N PHE A 92 -20.88 -0.15 22.45
CA PHE A 92 -21.34 0.36 21.15
C PHE A 92 -20.79 1.73 20.76
N ASP A 93 -19.87 2.31 21.54
CA ASP A 93 -19.17 3.49 21.06
C ASP A 93 -18.29 3.15 19.86
N ARG A 94 -18.21 4.05 18.88
CA ARG A 94 -17.32 3.90 17.73
C ARG A 94 -15.85 3.98 18.19
N GLU A 95 -15.56 4.88 19.11
CA GLU A 95 -14.19 5.21 19.53
C GLU A 95 -13.71 4.29 20.66
N VAL A 96 -12.54 3.68 20.47
CA VAL A 96 -12.00 2.68 21.42
C VAL A 96 -11.70 3.29 22.79
N ASN A 97 -11.21 4.53 22.81
CA ASN A 97 -10.88 5.23 24.06
C ASN A 97 -12.13 5.51 24.87
N VAL A 98 -13.22 5.93 24.23
CA VAL A 98 -14.51 6.15 24.90
C VAL A 98 -15.08 4.85 25.46
N ARG A 99 -14.97 3.72 24.72
CA ARG A 99 -15.39 2.41 25.26
C ARG A 99 -14.59 2.02 26.52
N ARG A 100 -13.28 2.29 26.52
CA ARG A 100 -12.40 2.04 27.67
C ARG A 100 -12.72 2.96 28.85
N ALA A 101 -12.98 4.24 28.59
CA ALA A 101 -13.39 5.19 29.61
C ALA A 101 -14.73 4.82 30.26
N ALA A 102 -15.70 4.38 29.46
CA ALA A 102 -16.99 3.90 29.97
C ALA A 102 -16.83 2.63 30.83
N SER A 103 -15.98 1.70 30.40
CA SER A 103 -15.61 0.51 31.17
C SER A 103 -14.94 0.87 32.50
N ALA A 104 -13.97 1.79 32.50
CA ALA A 104 -13.29 2.26 33.70
C ALA A 104 -14.23 3.00 34.66
N ALA A 105 -15.13 3.85 34.14
CA ALA A 105 -16.15 4.52 34.93
C ALA A 105 -17.13 3.50 35.55
N PHE A 106 -17.55 2.50 34.79
CA PHE A 106 -18.39 1.41 35.30
C PHE A 106 -17.69 0.63 36.42
N GLN A 107 -16.41 0.29 36.24
CA GLN A 107 -15.58 -0.36 37.26
C GLN A 107 -15.52 0.44 38.57
N GLU A 108 -15.26 1.74 38.48
CA GLU A 108 -15.16 2.63 39.65
C GLU A 108 -16.47 2.64 40.43
N ILE A 109 -17.61 2.74 39.73
CA ILE A 109 -18.91 2.77 40.39
C ILE A 109 -19.23 1.42 41.04
N VAL A 110 -19.00 0.30 40.36
CA VAL A 110 -19.19 -1.04 40.93
C VAL A 110 -18.36 -1.21 42.20
N GLY A 111 -17.09 -0.79 42.18
CA GLY A 111 -16.17 -0.94 43.31
C GLY A 111 -16.49 -0.07 44.53
N ARG A 112 -17.00 1.16 44.32
CA ARG A 112 -17.26 2.12 45.41
C ARG A 112 -18.69 2.15 45.91
N GLN A 113 -19.65 2.01 45.01
CA GLN A 113 -21.06 2.13 45.34
C GLN A 113 -21.65 0.76 45.72
N GLY A 114 -21.08 -0.34 45.20
CA GLY A 114 -21.44 -1.72 45.58
C GLY A 114 -22.87 -2.16 45.19
N THR A 115 -23.61 -1.30 44.48
CA THR A 115 -25.06 -1.37 44.29
C THR A 115 -25.49 -1.61 42.85
N PHE A 116 -24.57 -1.92 41.93
CA PHE A 116 -24.91 -2.22 40.53
C PHE A 116 -25.37 -3.67 40.38
N PRO A 117 -26.62 -3.93 39.93
CA PRO A 117 -27.09 -5.28 39.70
C PRO A 117 -26.20 -6.00 38.67
N ASN A 118 -25.68 -7.16 39.06
CA ASN A 118 -24.72 -7.95 38.28
C ASN A 118 -23.44 -7.20 37.87
N GLY A 119 -23.06 -6.15 38.62
CA GLY A 119 -21.95 -5.27 38.28
C GLY A 119 -20.60 -5.99 38.18
N ILE A 120 -20.33 -6.94 39.08
CA ILE A 120 -19.07 -7.71 39.08
C ILE A 120 -19.01 -8.63 37.85
N GLU A 121 -20.08 -9.37 37.57
CA GLU A 121 -20.12 -10.28 36.44
C GLU A 121 -20.01 -9.53 35.10
N ILE A 122 -20.66 -8.38 34.98
CA ILE A 122 -20.56 -7.53 33.79
C ILE A 122 -19.16 -6.94 33.65
N LEU A 123 -18.56 -6.44 34.74
CA LEU A 123 -17.21 -5.88 34.74
C LEU A 123 -16.17 -6.86 34.17
N THR A 124 -16.27 -8.15 34.52
CA THR A 124 -15.37 -9.18 33.96
C THR A 124 -15.53 -9.43 32.45
N LYS A 125 -16.63 -8.95 31.85
CA LYS A 125 -16.94 -9.11 30.43
C LYS A 125 -16.59 -7.88 29.61
N ILE A 126 -16.69 -6.68 30.20
CA ILE A 126 -16.35 -5.40 29.56
C ILE A 126 -14.99 -4.89 30.02
N ASP A 127 -14.00 -5.77 30.18
CA ASP A 127 -12.64 -5.37 30.55
C ASP A 127 -11.93 -4.54 29.43
N TYR A 128 -10.82 -3.91 29.79
CA TYR A 128 -10.03 -3.03 28.92
C TYR A 128 -9.64 -3.63 27.56
N PHE A 129 -9.35 -4.94 27.51
CA PHE A 129 -8.96 -5.64 26.28
C PHE A 129 -10.20 -6.06 25.49
N ALA A 130 -11.23 -6.55 26.18
CA ALA A 130 -12.49 -6.96 25.59
C ALA A 130 -13.17 -5.79 24.85
N VAL A 131 -13.23 -4.61 25.48
CA VAL A 131 -13.81 -3.40 24.86
C VAL A 131 -12.93 -2.79 23.76
N GLY A 132 -11.67 -3.23 23.65
CA GLY A 132 -10.79 -2.88 22.55
C GLY A 132 -11.32 -3.37 21.19
N GLN A 133 -12.01 -4.52 21.16
CA GLN A 133 -12.42 -5.19 19.93
C GLN A 133 -13.89 -4.88 19.57
N ARG A 134 -14.11 -3.86 18.72
CA ARG A 134 -15.46 -3.38 18.33
C ARG A 134 -16.40 -4.48 17.81
N CYS A 135 -15.93 -5.35 16.91
CA CYS A 135 -16.78 -6.43 16.40
C CYS A 135 -17.20 -7.40 17.51
N ARG A 136 -16.29 -7.70 18.44
CA ARG A 136 -16.53 -8.62 19.56
C ARG A 136 -17.51 -8.02 20.57
N THR A 137 -17.40 -6.73 20.88
CA THR A 137 -18.32 -6.05 21.79
C THR A 137 -19.75 -6.06 21.24
N TYR A 138 -19.90 -5.73 19.95
CA TYR A 138 -21.20 -5.70 19.27
C TYR A 138 -21.85 -7.08 19.18
N LEU A 139 -21.10 -8.12 18.84
CA LEU A 139 -21.67 -9.40 18.37
C LEU A 139 -21.61 -10.54 19.39
N GLU A 140 -20.76 -10.44 20.40
CA GLU A 140 -20.59 -11.49 21.41
C GLU A 140 -20.85 -10.97 22.82
N ILE A 141 -20.16 -9.91 23.24
CA ILE A 141 -20.22 -9.42 24.61
C ILE A 141 -21.61 -8.82 24.90
N SER A 142 -22.17 -8.06 23.96
CA SER A 142 -23.55 -7.56 24.05
C SER A 142 -24.57 -8.67 24.32
N CYS A 143 -24.44 -9.81 23.63
CA CYS A 143 -25.33 -10.97 23.77
C CYS A 143 -25.13 -11.69 25.11
N GLN A 144 -23.92 -11.67 25.66
CA GLN A 144 -23.66 -12.21 26.99
C GLN A 144 -24.29 -11.34 28.08
N ILE A 145 -24.22 -10.01 27.93
CA ILE A 145 -24.77 -9.05 28.90
C ILE A 145 -26.29 -8.96 28.78
N ALA A 146 -26.85 -9.12 27.58
CA ALA A 146 -28.30 -9.16 27.36
C ALA A 146 -29.00 -10.34 28.06
N ARG A 147 -28.27 -11.26 28.70
CA ARG A 147 -28.84 -12.30 29.59
C ARG A 147 -29.29 -11.74 30.94
N TYR A 148 -28.82 -10.56 31.32
CA TYR A 148 -29.24 -9.85 32.53
C TYR A 148 -30.40 -8.91 32.18
N SER A 149 -31.60 -9.21 32.69
CA SER A 149 -32.87 -8.58 32.30
C SER A 149 -32.87 -7.04 32.36
N MET A 150 -32.15 -6.47 33.32
CA MET A 150 -31.96 -5.02 33.48
C MET A 150 -31.31 -4.35 32.24
N TYR A 151 -30.40 -5.06 31.56
CA TYR A 151 -29.62 -4.51 30.45
C TYR A 151 -30.20 -4.90 29.08
N THR A 152 -30.97 -6.00 29.00
CA THR A 152 -31.48 -6.56 27.74
C THR A 152 -32.19 -5.53 26.87
N GLN A 153 -33.26 -4.91 27.39
CA GLN A 153 -34.08 -3.98 26.61
C GLN A 153 -33.31 -2.68 26.33
N ARG A 154 -32.52 -2.18 27.29
CA ARG A 154 -31.69 -0.97 27.11
C ARG A 154 -30.66 -1.13 26.01
N ILE A 155 -29.99 -2.28 25.93
CA ILE A 155 -29.03 -2.62 24.86
C ILE A 155 -29.73 -2.57 23.49
N ILE A 156 -30.89 -3.22 23.37
CA ILE A 156 -31.66 -3.26 22.11
C ILE A 156 -32.16 -1.85 21.75
N GLU A 157 -32.68 -1.10 22.72
CA GLU A 157 -33.14 0.28 22.54
C GLU A 157 -32.01 1.23 22.14
N HIS A 158 -30.81 1.05 22.68
CA HIS A 158 -29.65 1.87 22.33
C HIS A 158 -29.26 1.67 20.87
N LEU A 159 -29.21 0.42 20.40
CA LEU A 159 -28.90 0.11 19.00
C LEU A 159 -29.90 0.80 18.06
N ILE A 160 -31.20 0.62 18.27
CA ILE A 160 -32.24 1.16 17.38
C ILE A 160 -32.38 2.68 17.46
N SER A 161 -31.97 3.31 18.57
CA SER A 161 -32.14 4.76 18.75
C SER A 161 -30.92 5.56 18.30
N PHE A 162 -29.72 5.00 18.41
CA PHE A 162 -28.47 5.74 18.13
C PHE A 162 -27.60 5.09 17.05
N LYS A 163 -27.61 3.76 16.90
CA LYS A 163 -26.59 3.07 16.11
C LYS A 163 -27.08 2.59 14.74
N ILE A 164 -28.37 2.26 14.61
CA ILE A 164 -28.97 1.90 13.31
C ILE A 164 -29.04 3.09 12.35
N THR A 165 -29.15 4.31 12.85
CA THR A 165 -29.20 5.55 12.05
C THR A 165 -27.88 6.33 12.05
N HIS A 166 -26.82 5.75 12.61
CA HIS A 166 -25.50 6.38 12.72
C HIS A 166 -24.91 6.72 11.35
N TRP A 167 -24.13 7.79 11.23
CA TRP A 167 -23.57 8.27 9.95
C TRP A 167 -22.56 7.30 9.32
N ASP A 168 -21.77 6.61 10.15
CA ASP A 168 -20.85 5.53 9.74
C ASP A 168 -21.61 4.25 9.34
N GLU A 169 -21.35 3.77 8.12
CA GLU A 169 -21.95 2.53 7.59
C GLU A 169 -21.55 1.29 8.38
N GLU A 170 -20.29 1.17 8.82
CA GLU A 170 -19.83 -0.03 9.52
C GLU A 170 -20.56 -0.20 10.86
N ILE A 171 -20.81 0.90 11.57
CA ILE A 171 -21.59 0.91 12.80
C ILE A 171 -23.02 0.46 12.53
N ARG A 172 -23.66 0.91 11.45
CA ARG A 172 -25.02 0.48 11.09
C ARG A 172 -25.07 -1.02 10.77
N LEU A 173 -24.11 -1.53 10.00
CA LEU A 173 -24.04 -2.96 9.65
C LEU A 173 -23.78 -3.85 10.87
N LEU A 174 -22.83 -3.47 11.74
CA LEU A 174 -22.57 -4.17 13.01
C LEU A 174 -23.79 -4.14 13.94
N SER A 175 -24.50 -3.02 13.99
CA SER A 175 -25.72 -2.87 14.79
C SER A 175 -26.85 -3.77 14.30
N ALA A 176 -27.02 -3.89 12.98
CA ALA A 176 -28.02 -4.77 12.41
C ALA A 176 -27.73 -6.25 12.70
N GLU A 177 -26.47 -6.68 12.57
CA GLU A 177 -26.04 -8.04 12.93
C GLU A 177 -26.14 -8.29 14.45
N ALA A 178 -25.84 -7.29 15.29
CA ALA A 178 -26.07 -7.38 16.73
C ALA A 178 -27.57 -7.58 17.04
N LEU A 179 -28.47 -6.84 16.38
CA LEU A 179 -29.92 -7.01 16.53
C LEU A 179 -30.39 -8.41 16.10
N HIS A 180 -29.84 -8.98 15.02
CA HIS A 180 -30.13 -10.35 14.59
C HIS A 180 -29.89 -11.36 15.72
N ARG A 181 -28.77 -11.24 16.45
CA ARG A 181 -28.40 -12.14 17.56
C ARG A 181 -29.20 -11.84 18.82
N LEU A 182 -29.42 -10.56 19.13
CA LEU A 182 -30.14 -10.10 20.32
C LEU A 182 -31.63 -10.42 20.29
N CYS A 183 -32.21 -10.72 19.12
CA CYS A 183 -33.58 -11.20 18.98
C CYS A 183 -33.91 -12.35 19.94
N ALA A 184 -32.96 -13.26 20.20
CA ALA A 184 -33.15 -14.40 21.10
C ALA A 184 -33.26 -14.00 22.59
N SER A 185 -32.85 -12.79 22.96
CA SER A 185 -32.82 -12.34 24.36
C SER A 185 -34.18 -11.84 24.85
N ASP A 186 -34.95 -11.17 23.98
CA ASP A 186 -36.35 -10.78 24.24
C ASP A 186 -37.13 -10.67 22.91
N PRO A 187 -37.57 -11.81 22.32
CA PRO A 187 -38.25 -11.82 21.03
C PRO A 187 -39.56 -11.02 21.04
N SER A 188 -40.23 -10.98 22.20
CA SER A 188 -41.52 -10.30 22.36
C SER A 188 -41.38 -8.78 22.29
N PHE A 189 -40.40 -8.24 23.00
CA PHE A 189 -40.06 -6.81 22.96
C PHE A 189 -39.57 -6.40 21.57
N VAL A 190 -38.73 -7.21 20.94
CA VAL A 190 -38.24 -6.94 19.59
C VAL A 190 -39.39 -6.89 18.59
N CYS A 191 -40.31 -7.87 18.62
CA CYS A 191 -41.45 -7.88 17.72
C CYS A 191 -42.37 -6.65 17.92
N ALA A 192 -42.63 -6.26 19.17
CA ALA A 192 -43.55 -5.16 19.47
C ALA A 192 -42.95 -3.76 19.27
N GLN A 193 -41.71 -3.53 19.71
CA GLN A 193 -41.12 -2.19 19.82
C GLN A 193 -40.07 -1.92 18.74
N VAL A 194 -39.22 -2.90 18.40
CA VAL A 194 -38.17 -2.70 17.39
C VAL A 194 -38.77 -2.55 16.00
N LEU A 195 -39.66 -3.46 15.58
CA LEU A 195 -40.28 -3.39 14.26
C LEU A 195 -41.07 -2.09 14.05
N LYS A 196 -41.78 -1.61 15.09
CA LYS A 196 -42.49 -0.33 15.07
C LYS A 196 -41.56 0.87 14.79
N LYS A 197 -40.32 0.83 15.30
CA LYS A 197 -39.31 1.88 15.06
C LYS A 197 -38.61 1.74 13.71
N LEU A 198 -38.40 0.52 13.21
CA LEU A 198 -37.68 0.28 11.96
C LEU A 198 -38.53 0.58 10.71
N ILE A 199 -39.84 0.27 10.73
CA ILE A 199 -40.72 0.44 9.56
C ILE A 199 -40.72 1.89 9.02
N PRO A 200 -40.85 2.95 9.85
CA PRO A 200 -40.78 4.33 9.36
C PRO A 200 -39.45 4.72 8.72
N LEU A 201 -38.34 4.06 9.09
CA LEU A 201 -37.01 4.38 8.55
C LEU A 201 -36.88 4.01 7.07
N ILE A 202 -37.60 2.99 6.62
CA ILE A 202 -37.53 2.46 5.25
C ILE A 202 -37.94 3.53 4.20
N SER A 203 -38.81 4.46 4.59
CA SER A 203 -39.28 5.55 3.72
C SER A 203 -38.68 6.92 4.07
N ASN A 204 -37.74 6.98 5.01
CA ASN A 204 -37.13 8.23 5.48
C ASN A 204 -36.37 8.94 4.36
N GLU A 205 -36.45 10.28 4.26
CA GLU A 205 -35.77 11.08 3.23
C GLU A 205 -34.25 10.96 3.30
N SER A 206 -33.67 10.82 4.49
CA SER A 206 -32.25 10.59 4.69
C SER A 206 -31.85 9.19 4.24
N LEU A 207 -30.96 9.12 3.24
CA LEU A 207 -30.46 7.84 2.71
C LEU A 207 -29.69 7.02 3.74
N ILE A 208 -29.04 7.67 4.71
CA ILE A 208 -28.34 7.01 5.82
C ILE A 208 -29.35 6.28 6.72
N MET A 209 -30.39 6.99 7.14
CA MET A 209 -31.45 6.42 8.00
C MET A 209 -32.20 5.32 7.26
N ARG A 210 -32.48 5.54 5.98
CA ARG A 210 -33.11 4.54 5.10
C ARG A 210 -32.28 3.27 4.98
N GLN A 211 -30.98 3.41 4.74
CA GLN A 211 -30.05 2.27 4.65
C GLN A 211 -30.06 1.46 5.94
N GLY A 212 -29.90 2.15 7.07
CA GLY A 212 -29.93 1.56 8.40
C GLY A 212 -31.23 0.79 8.66
N GLY A 213 -32.37 1.42 8.38
CA GLY A 213 -33.69 0.80 8.52
C GLY A 213 -33.85 -0.49 7.73
N VAL A 214 -33.45 -0.50 6.45
CA VAL A 214 -33.53 -1.67 5.57
C VAL A 214 -32.69 -2.84 6.09
N VAL A 215 -31.41 -2.58 6.42
CA VAL A 215 -30.49 -3.63 6.90
C VAL A 215 -30.92 -4.16 8.27
N ALA A 216 -31.30 -3.26 9.17
CA ALA A 216 -31.79 -3.60 10.50
C ALA A 216 -33.06 -4.45 10.45
N LEU A 217 -34.01 -4.08 9.57
CA LEU A 217 -35.25 -4.82 9.40
C LEU A 217 -34.98 -6.23 8.89
N ALA A 218 -34.14 -6.38 7.85
CA ALA A 218 -33.79 -7.68 7.30
C ALA A 218 -33.14 -8.59 8.36
N SER A 219 -32.20 -8.03 9.13
CA SER A 219 -31.46 -8.74 10.18
C SER A 219 -32.39 -9.15 11.34
N THR A 220 -33.28 -8.23 11.76
CA THR A 220 -34.27 -8.46 12.82
C THR A 220 -35.27 -9.54 12.43
N LEU A 221 -35.84 -9.50 11.24
CA LEU A 221 -36.80 -10.52 10.77
C LEU A 221 -36.15 -11.89 10.64
N SER A 222 -34.90 -11.95 10.15
CA SER A 222 -34.12 -13.19 10.13
C SER A 222 -33.84 -13.72 11.54
N GLY A 223 -33.51 -12.84 12.49
CA GLY A 223 -33.30 -13.19 13.90
C GLY A 223 -34.56 -13.73 14.57
N LEU A 224 -35.70 -13.05 14.40
CA LEU A 224 -37.00 -13.47 14.92
C LEU A 224 -37.43 -14.83 14.35
N LYS A 225 -37.22 -15.05 13.04
CA LYS A 225 -37.51 -16.34 12.40
C LYS A 225 -36.68 -17.47 13.00
N ARG A 226 -35.38 -17.23 13.23
CA ARG A 226 -34.47 -18.18 13.88
C ARG A 226 -34.90 -18.52 15.31
N CYS A 227 -35.54 -17.58 16.02
CA CYS A 227 -36.08 -17.78 17.36
C CYS A 227 -37.42 -18.53 17.36
N GLY A 228 -38.00 -18.83 16.19
CA GLY A 228 -39.32 -19.48 16.10
C GLY A 228 -40.51 -18.52 16.32
N THR A 229 -40.28 -17.21 16.33
CA THR A 229 -41.35 -16.21 16.48
C THR A 229 -42.25 -16.21 15.26
N LEU A 230 -43.56 -16.35 15.47
CA LEU A 230 -44.57 -16.26 14.41
C LEU A 230 -44.85 -14.79 14.09
N LEU A 231 -44.65 -14.41 12.83
CA LEU A 231 -44.95 -13.07 12.33
C LEU A 231 -46.19 -13.11 11.43
N HIS A 232 -46.98 -12.04 11.45
CA HIS A 232 -48.16 -11.91 10.60
C HIS A 232 -47.77 -11.83 9.12
N GLU A 233 -48.55 -12.49 8.25
CA GLU A 233 -48.27 -12.57 6.80
C GLU A 233 -48.28 -11.18 6.14
N GLU A 234 -49.14 -10.27 6.60
CA GLU A 234 -49.19 -8.86 6.17
C GLU A 234 -47.84 -8.14 6.30
N LEU A 235 -47.05 -8.45 7.35
CA LEU A 235 -45.71 -7.88 7.50
C LEU A 235 -44.79 -8.34 6.36
N TYR A 236 -44.87 -9.61 5.97
CA TYR A 236 -44.08 -10.12 4.85
C TYR A 236 -44.53 -9.52 3.51
N GLU A 237 -45.84 -9.35 3.31
CA GLU A 237 -46.39 -8.71 2.11
C GLU A 237 -45.92 -7.25 1.95
N ASN A 238 -45.78 -6.51 3.05
CA ASN A 238 -45.22 -5.16 3.04
C ASN A 238 -43.71 -5.18 2.79
N VAL A 239 -42.99 -6.10 3.43
CA VAL A 239 -41.53 -6.22 3.30
C VAL A 239 -41.12 -6.64 1.87
N THR A 240 -41.89 -7.49 1.19
CA THR A 240 -41.55 -7.95 -0.18
C THR A 240 -41.61 -6.84 -1.23
N GLN A 241 -42.24 -5.70 -0.91
CA GLN A 241 -42.33 -4.52 -1.79
C GLN A 241 -41.11 -3.58 -1.67
N ILE A 242 -40.25 -3.77 -0.66
CA ILE A 242 -39.09 -2.89 -0.44
C ILE A 242 -38.13 -2.87 -1.64
N PRO A 243 -37.81 -4.00 -2.30
CA PRO A 243 -36.93 -3.99 -3.47
C PRO A 243 -37.45 -3.09 -4.60
N SER A 244 -38.74 -3.13 -4.96
CA SER A 244 -39.29 -2.25 -6.00
C SER A 244 -39.31 -0.79 -5.60
N MET A 245 -39.51 -0.48 -4.32
CA MET A 245 -39.44 0.88 -3.79
C MET A 245 -38.00 1.44 -3.80
N VAL A 246 -37.00 0.62 -3.48
CA VAL A 246 -35.59 1.05 -3.39
C VAL A 246 -34.88 1.00 -4.75
N TYR A 247 -35.31 0.14 -5.67
CA TYR A 247 -34.67 -0.06 -6.98
C TYR A 247 -34.42 1.23 -7.79
N PRO A 248 -35.35 2.20 -7.87
CA PRO A 248 -35.10 3.48 -8.55
C PRO A 248 -33.89 4.25 -7.98
N LEU A 249 -33.59 4.11 -6.69
CA LEU A 249 -32.44 4.74 -6.04
C LEU A 249 -31.15 3.99 -6.37
N CYS A 250 -31.19 2.66 -6.40
CA CYS A 250 -30.07 1.82 -6.82
C CYS A 250 -29.69 2.09 -8.28
N LYS A 251 -30.68 2.20 -9.17
CA LYS A 251 -30.50 2.32 -10.63
C LYS A 251 -29.92 3.66 -11.08
N LYS A 252 -30.06 4.74 -10.29
CA LYS A 252 -29.47 6.04 -10.61
C LYS A 252 -27.97 5.85 -10.89
N ARG A 253 -27.54 6.07 -12.15
CA ARG A 253 -26.15 5.93 -12.65
C ARG A 253 -25.16 6.93 -12.05
N THR A 254 -25.52 7.59 -10.95
CA THR A 254 -24.58 8.39 -10.18
C THR A 254 -23.73 7.45 -9.33
N ASN A 255 -22.41 7.60 -9.34
CA ASN A 255 -21.47 6.98 -8.39
C ASN A 255 -21.64 7.56 -6.96
N SER A 256 -22.83 8.07 -6.65
CA SER A 256 -23.16 8.78 -5.42
C SER A 256 -23.14 7.82 -4.24
N LEU A 257 -22.77 8.32 -3.07
CA LEU A 257 -22.77 7.57 -1.83
C LEU A 257 -24.13 6.90 -1.57
N GLY A 258 -25.22 7.60 -1.90
CA GLY A 258 -26.59 7.11 -1.75
C GLY A 258 -26.92 5.84 -2.55
N SER A 259 -26.50 5.76 -3.82
CA SER A 259 -26.77 4.58 -4.65
C SER A 259 -26.00 3.37 -4.14
N LYS A 260 -24.72 3.55 -3.77
CA LYS A 260 -23.87 2.48 -3.20
C LYS A 260 -24.44 1.93 -1.88
N LEU A 261 -24.83 2.82 -0.98
CA LEU A 261 -25.43 2.46 0.31
C LEU A 261 -26.69 1.60 0.13
N MET A 262 -27.58 1.98 -0.80
CA MET A 262 -28.79 1.19 -1.07
C MET A 262 -28.48 -0.15 -1.73
N ARG A 263 -27.52 -0.22 -2.66
CA ARG A 263 -27.12 -1.49 -3.29
C ARG A 263 -26.58 -2.48 -2.25
N ARG A 264 -25.69 -2.03 -1.35
CA ARG A 264 -25.21 -2.84 -0.22
C ARG A 264 -26.35 -3.27 0.70
N ALA A 265 -27.29 -2.38 1.00
CA ALA A 265 -28.48 -2.71 1.79
C ALA A 265 -29.31 -3.83 1.14
N MET A 266 -29.52 -3.76 -0.18
CA MET A 266 -30.25 -4.78 -0.92
C MET A 266 -29.53 -6.13 -0.93
N ASN A 267 -28.19 -6.16 -0.98
CA ASN A 267 -27.45 -7.41 -0.82
C ASN A 267 -27.75 -8.06 0.55
N VAL A 268 -27.66 -7.29 1.64
CA VAL A 268 -27.97 -7.81 2.99
C VAL A 268 -29.44 -8.22 3.11
N PHE A 269 -30.35 -7.41 2.56
CA PHE A 269 -31.78 -7.66 2.58
C PHE A 269 -32.13 -8.98 1.89
N ILE A 270 -31.69 -9.16 0.65
CA ILE A 270 -31.99 -10.34 -0.16
C ILE A 270 -31.33 -11.57 0.48
N LYS A 271 -30.05 -11.49 0.86
CA LYS A 271 -29.34 -12.57 1.56
C LYS A 271 -30.13 -13.06 2.79
N SER A 272 -30.53 -12.13 3.65
CA SER A 272 -31.12 -12.46 4.94
C SER A 272 -32.56 -12.96 4.82
N LEU A 273 -33.34 -12.41 3.88
CA LEU A 273 -34.77 -12.65 3.80
C LEU A 273 -35.20 -13.73 2.81
N SER A 274 -34.32 -14.14 1.88
CA SER A 274 -34.63 -15.27 0.98
C SER A 274 -34.95 -16.57 1.74
N SER A 275 -34.37 -16.81 2.92
CA SER A 275 -34.69 -17.99 3.73
C SER A 275 -35.84 -17.78 4.73
N VAL A 276 -36.31 -16.54 4.87
CA VAL A 276 -37.29 -16.12 5.88
C VAL A 276 -38.68 -16.00 5.28
N ILE A 277 -38.78 -15.35 4.11
CA ILE A 277 -40.04 -15.02 3.47
C ILE A 277 -40.46 -16.20 2.58
N PRO A 278 -41.73 -16.67 2.68
CA PRO A 278 -42.25 -17.70 1.78
C PRO A 278 -42.14 -17.27 0.31
N LYS A 279 -41.56 -18.14 -0.54
CA LYS A 279 -41.38 -17.91 -1.99
C LYS A 279 -42.62 -17.34 -2.68
N ARG A 280 -43.81 -17.82 -2.34
CA ARG A 280 -45.10 -17.39 -2.92
C ARG A 280 -45.38 -15.88 -2.79
N LEU A 281 -44.80 -15.22 -1.78
CA LEU A 281 -44.97 -13.78 -1.53
C LEU A 281 -43.90 -12.94 -2.22
N ILE A 282 -42.82 -13.56 -2.71
CA ILE A 282 -41.69 -12.88 -3.32
C ILE A 282 -42.00 -12.58 -4.78
N LYS A 283 -41.99 -11.29 -5.13
CA LYS A 283 -42.01 -10.84 -6.52
C LYS A 283 -40.63 -11.04 -7.13
N THR A 284 -40.46 -12.17 -7.82
CA THR A 284 -39.18 -12.61 -8.41
C THR A 284 -38.46 -11.50 -9.16
N GLU A 285 -39.15 -10.79 -10.06
CA GLU A 285 -38.53 -9.79 -10.93
C GLU A 285 -37.97 -8.58 -10.15
N ASP A 286 -38.64 -8.13 -9.09
CA ASP A 286 -38.23 -6.98 -8.28
C ASP A 286 -36.91 -7.28 -7.54
N TRP A 287 -36.80 -8.49 -6.98
CA TRP A 287 -35.62 -8.94 -6.24
C TRP A 287 -34.47 -9.26 -7.19
N LEU A 288 -34.77 -9.97 -8.29
CA LEU A 288 -33.79 -10.33 -9.31
C LEU A 288 -33.19 -9.10 -9.98
N SER A 289 -33.99 -8.08 -10.30
CA SER A 289 -33.50 -6.83 -10.88
C SER A 289 -32.49 -6.11 -9.96
N CYS A 290 -32.71 -6.15 -8.64
CA CYS A 290 -31.76 -5.59 -7.68
C CYS A 290 -30.45 -6.40 -7.65
N LEU A 291 -30.53 -7.73 -7.68
CA LEU A 291 -29.35 -8.60 -7.74
C LEU A 291 -28.56 -8.39 -9.03
N GLU A 292 -29.22 -8.44 -10.20
CA GLU A 292 -28.59 -8.27 -11.51
C GLU A 292 -27.82 -6.94 -11.61
N LEU A 293 -28.43 -5.87 -11.09
CA LEU A 293 -27.79 -4.56 -11.00
C LEU A 293 -26.53 -4.58 -10.12
N ASN A 294 -26.58 -5.28 -8.97
CA ASN A 294 -25.48 -5.34 -8.01
C ASN A 294 -24.35 -6.28 -8.45
N PHE A 295 -24.68 -7.35 -9.19
CA PHE A 295 -23.67 -8.23 -9.81
C PHE A 295 -22.81 -7.44 -10.80
N CYS A 296 -23.40 -6.57 -11.60
CA CYS A 296 -22.70 -5.77 -12.61
C CYS A 296 -22.16 -4.42 -12.07
N ASP A 297 -22.06 -4.26 -10.74
CA ASP A 297 -21.53 -3.03 -10.14
C ASP A 297 -20.02 -2.89 -10.37
N GLU A 298 -19.52 -1.67 -10.57
CA GLU A 298 -18.08 -1.41 -10.69
C GLU A 298 -17.33 -1.68 -9.38
N ASN A 299 -17.99 -1.53 -8.23
CA ASN A 299 -17.41 -1.79 -6.91
C ASN A 299 -17.41 -3.29 -6.57
N GLU A 300 -16.22 -3.85 -6.32
CA GLU A 300 -16.03 -5.27 -6.03
C GLU A 300 -16.76 -5.74 -4.76
N ASP A 301 -16.85 -4.92 -3.71
CA ASP A 301 -17.53 -5.30 -2.45
C ASP A 301 -19.04 -5.47 -2.67
N ILE A 302 -19.64 -4.63 -3.52
CA ILE A 302 -21.04 -4.77 -3.91
C ILE A 302 -21.25 -6.06 -4.70
N ARG A 303 -20.35 -6.40 -5.63
CA ARG A 303 -20.41 -7.68 -6.37
C ARG A 303 -20.28 -8.88 -5.43
N LYS A 304 -19.34 -8.85 -4.48
CA LYS A 304 -19.17 -9.92 -3.47
C LYS A 304 -20.42 -10.09 -2.61
N GLY A 305 -21.02 -8.98 -2.16
CA GLY A 305 -22.31 -9.02 -1.46
C GLY A 305 -23.44 -9.59 -2.32
N ALA A 306 -23.45 -9.30 -3.62
CA ALA A 306 -24.43 -9.83 -4.56
C ALA A 306 -24.29 -11.35 -4.75
N CYS A 307 -23.06 -11.88 -4.77
CA CYS A 307 -22.82 -13.33 -4.78
C CYS A 307 -23.47 -14.03 -3.59
N GLU A 308 -23.26 -13.50 -2.38
CA GLU A 308 -23.82 -14.04 -1.14
C GLU A 308 -25.36 -13.97 -1.10
N ALA A 309 -25.90 -12.86 -1.61
CA ALA A 309 -27.34 -12.67 -1.75
C ALA A 309 -27.94 -13.61 -2.80
N GLY A 310 -27.32 -13.72 -3.97
CA GLY A 310 -27.71 -14.61 -5.07
C GLY A 310 -27.69 -16.08 -4.64
N LYS A 311 -26.66 -16.53 -3.92
CA LYS A 311 -26.59 -17.90 -3.37
C LYS A 311 -27.76 -18.23 -2.45
N SER A 312 -28.29 -17.25 -1.71
CA SER A 312 -29.46 -17.43 -0.84
C SER A 312 -30.76 -17.34 -1.63
N PHE A 313 -30.84 -16.43 -2.59
CA PHE A 313 -32.02 -16.19 -3.43
C PHE A 313 -32.30 -17.33 -4.41
N PHE A 314 -31.31 -17.78 -5.17
CA PHE A 314 -31.53 -18.79 -6.20
C PHE A 314 -31.92 -20.16 -5.63
N LYS A 315 -31.57 -20.46 -4.37
CA LYS A 315 -32.03 -21.67 -3.65
C LYS A 315 -33.56 -21.77 -3.53
N LEU A 316 -34.29 -20.65 -3.68
CA LEU A 316 -35.75 -20.65 -3.72
C LEU A 316 -36.33 -21.34 -4.96
N TYR A 317 -35.53 -21.56 -6.00
CA TYR A 317 -35.97 -22.09 -7.29
C TYR A 317 -35.46 -23.53 -7.50
N ASN A 318 -35.48 -24.33 -6.44
CA ASN A 318 -35.09 -25.74 -6.45
C ASN A 318 -36.23 -26.69 -6.89
N ASP A 319 -37.44 -26.18 -7.08
CA ASP A 319 -38.57 -26.92 -7.66
C ASP A 319 -38.49 -26.95 -9.20
N SER A 320 -39.13 -27.93 -9.83
CA SER A 320 -39.02 -28.14 -11.29
C SER A 320 -39.37 -26.90 -12.12
N SER A 321 -40.44 -26.18 -11.75
CA SER A 321 -40.85 -24.96 -12.45
C SER A 321 -39.90 -23.78 -12.22
N GLY A 322 -39.34 -23.65 -11.01
CA GLY A 322 -38.35 -22.61 -10.70
C GLY A 322 -37.02 -22.86 -11.40
N ALA A 323 -36.59 -24.12 -11.45
CA ALA A 323 -35.37 -24.51 -12.13
C ALA A 323 -35.46 -24.27 -13.64
N GLU A 324 -36.61 -24.58 -14.26
CA GLU A 324 -36.87 -24.28 -15.68
C GLU A 324 -36.86 -22.78 -15.96
N PHE A 325 -37.49 -21.97 -15.10
CA PHE A 325 -37.45 -20.51 -15.21
C PHE A 325 -36.01 -19.96 -15.18
N LEU A 326 -35.20 -20.39 -14.21
CA LEU A 326 -33.80 -19.94 -14.11
C LEU A 326 -32.96 -20.41 -15.31
N MET A 327 -33.13 -21.65 -15.75
CA MET A 327 -32.46 -22.17 -16.95
C MET A 327 -32.76 -21.30 -18.18
N LEU A 328 -34.03 -20.96 -18.41
CA LEU A 328 -34.44 -20.09 -19.52
C LEU A 328 -33.85 -18.69 -19.39
N ARG A 329 -33.87 -18.09 -18.20
CA ARG A 329 -33.28 -16.76 -17.95
C ARG A 329 -31.77 -16.76 -18.22
N ILE A 330 -31.05 -17.78 -17.75
CA ILE A 330 -29.61 -17.92 -17.99
C ILE A 330 -29.31 -18.02 -19.49
N ARG A 331 -30.03 -18.85 -20.24
CA ARG A 331 -29.84 -18.99 -21.70
C ARG A 331 -30.13 -17.72 -22.47
N GLN A 332 -31.23 -17.05 -22.13
CA GLN A 332 -31.71 -15.91 -22.91
C GLN A 332 -31.02 -14.59 -22.55
N VAL A 333 -30.48 -14.48 -21.34
CA VAL A 333 -29.94 -13.21 -20.82
C VAL A 333 -28.46 -13.34 -20.46
N TYR A 334 -28.10 -14.21 -19.52
CA TYR A 334 -26.74 -14.20 -18.94
C TYR A 334 -25.66 -14.78 -19.84
N LEU A 335 -25.94 -15.86 -20.58
CA LEU A 335 -24.97 -16.42 -21.54
C LEU A 335 -24.69 -15.46 -22.71
N PRO A 336 -25.67 -14.77 -23.32
CA PRO A 336 -25.38 -13.69 -24.27
C PRO A 336 -24.64 -12.50 -23.64
N GLN A 337 -25.01 -12.11 -22.41
CA GLN A 337 -24.46 -10.94 -21.73
C GLN A 337 -22.96 -11.08 -21.43
N ILE A 338 -22.50 -12.26 -20.99
CA ILE A 338 -21.08 -12.46 -20.66
C ILE A 338 -20.18 -12.37 -21.90
N ILE A 339 -20.66 -12.90 -23.03
CA ILE A 339 -19.97 -12.86 -24.33
C ILE A 339 -19.96 -11.42 -24.86
N ALA A 340 -21.10 -10.74 -24.83
CA ALA A 340 -21.27 -9.40 -25.40
C ALA A 340 -20.90 -8.23 -24.45
N ALA A 341 -20.28 -8.53 -23.31
CA ALA A 341 -19.92 -7.54 -22.29
C ALA A 341 -19.02 -6.43 -22.87
N LYS A 342 -19.36 -5.18 -22.59
CA LYS A 342 -18.60 -3.99 -23.03
C LYS A 342 -17.70 -3.40 -21.95
N ILE A 343 -17.93 -3.79 -20.70
CA ILE A 343 -17.20 -3.34 -19.53
C ILE A 343 -16.79 -4.59 -18.74
N GLU A 344 -15.57 -4.60 -18.21
CA GLU A 344 -15.02 -5.76 -17.50
C GLU A 344 -15.87 -6.14 -16.26
N SER A 345 -16.40 -5.15 -15.53
CA SER A 345 -17.25 -5.37 -14.34
C SER A 345 -18.54 -6.12 -14.66
N ASP A 346 -19.16 -5.89 -15.83
CA ASP A 346 -20.35 -6.62 -16.28
C ASP A 346 -20.03 -8.10 -16.49
N ARG A 347 -18.84 -8.39 -17.06
CA ARG A 347 -18.36 -9.75 -17.27
C ARG A 347 -18.05 -10.43 -15.94
N GLU A 348 -17.33 -9.74 -15.05
CA GLU A 348 -17.06 -10.24 -13.70
C GLU A 348 -18.35 -10.58 -12.95
N GLY A 349 -19.33 -9.68 -13.00
CA GLY A 349 -20.64 -9.85 -12.38
C GLY A 349 -21.43 -11.02 -12.92
N THR A 350 -21.53 -11.11 -14.24
CA THR A 350 -22.28 -12.17 -14.92
C THR A 350 -21.63 -13.54 -14.65
N ALA A 351 -20.30 -13.63 -14.69
CA ALA A 351 -19.59 -14.85 -14.34
C ALA A 351 -19.87 -15.26 -12.88
N ALA A 352 -19.78 -14.32 -11.95
CA ALA A 352 -20.02 -14.58 -10.54
C ALA A 352 -21.46 -15.04 -10.25
N LEU A 353 -22.45 -14.50 -10.99
CA LEU A 353 -23.85 -14.95 -10.94
C LEU A 353 -23.97 -16.40 -11.39
N LEU A 354 -23.36 -16.78 -12.51
CA LEU A 354 -23.37 -18.15 -13.03
C LEU A 354 -22.73 -19.13 -12.04
N GLY A 355 -21.73 -18.69 -11.27
CA GLY A 355 -21.07 -19.47 -10.23
C GLY A 355 -21.86 -19.70 -8.94
N VAL A 356 -23.04 -19.10 -8.76
CA VAL A 356 -23.89 -19.28 -7.56
C VAL A 356 -25.25 -19.93 -7.87
N ILE A 357 -25.42 -20.47 -9.07
CA ILE A 357 -26.63 -21.18 -9.49
C ILE A 357 -26.72 -22.54 -8.74
N PRO A 358 -27.91 -22.94 -8.24
CA PRO A 358 -28.09 -24.21 -7.54
C PRO A 358 -27.82 -25.44 -8.42
N SER A 359 -27.31 -26.50 -7.79
CA SER A 359 -27.02 -27.79 -8.45
C SER A 359 -28.23 -28.37 -9.19
N GLU A 360 -29.44 -28.19 -8.66
CA GLU A 360 -30.69 -28.67 -9.24
C GLU A 360 -30.95 -28.06 -10.62
N VAL A 361 -30.56 -26.80 -10.82
CA VAL A 361 -30.67 -26.11 -12.12
C VAL A 361 -29.54 -26.56 -13.04
N LEU A 362 -28.32 -26.65 -12.53
CA LEU A 362 -27.12 -27.02 -13.31
C LEU A 362 -27.21 -28.44 -13.88
N LEU A 363 -27.85 -29.37 -13.16
CA LEU A 363 -28.02 -30.77 -13.55
C LEU A 363 -29.20 -31.01 -14.50
N LEU A 364 -29.96 -29.98 -14.89
CA LEU A 364 -31.03 -30.14 -15.88
C LEU A 364 -30.46 -30.64 -17.22
N SER A 365 -31.07 -31.70 -17.76
CA SER A 365 -30.72 -32.27 -19.06
C SER A 365 -31.25 -31.40 -20.19
N THR A 366 -30.42 -31.15 -21.21
CA THR A 366 -30.83 -30.50 -22.47
C THR A 366 -30.99 -31.54 -23.57
N LEU A 367 -31.41 -31.12 -24.77
CA LEU A 367 -31.61 -32.01 -25.92
C LEU A 367 -30.32 -32.71 -26.39
N SER A 368 -29.13 -32.23 -26.01
CA SER A 368 -27.83 -32.82 -26.42
C SER A 368 -26.81 -32.99 -25.30
N ASP A 369 -26.72 -32.08 -24.32
CA ASP A 369 -25.75 -32.10 -23.21
C ASP A 369 -26.40 -31.74 -21.85
N SER A 370 -25.65 -31.79 -20.73
CA SER A 370 -26.14 -31.18 -19.48
C SER A 370 -26.18 -29.65 -19.60
N PHE A 371 -27.04 -28.98 -18.83
CA PHE A 371 -27.08 -27.52 -18.83
C PHE A 371 -25.77 -26.91 -18.30
N ALA A 372 -25.12 -27.55 -17.34
CA ALA A 372 -23.79 -27.16 -16.88
C ALA A 372 -22.74 -27.15 -18.00
N ALA A 373 -22.78 -28.12 -18.92
CA ALA A 373 -21.85 -28.19 -20.07
C ALA A 373 -21.97 -26.94 -20.97
N GLU A 374 -23.20 -26.46 -21.19
CA GLU A 374 -23.48 -25.24 -21.96
C GLU A 374 -22.84 -24.01 -21.32
N ILE A 375 -22.94 -23.89 -19.99
CA ILE A 375 -22.33 -22.79 -19.21
C ILE A 375 -20.80 -22.88 -19.25
N ILE A 376 -20.22 -24.06 -18.97
CA ILE A 376 -18.75 -24.26 -18.95
C ILE A 376 -18.14 -23.95 -20.31
N ARG A 377 -18.75 -24.37 -21.41
CA ARG A 377 -18.29 -24.06 -22.76
C ARG A 377 -18.29 -22.55 -23.04
N THR A 378 -19.33 -21.84 -22.58
CA THR A 378 -19.42 -20.38 -22.73
C THR A 378 -18.35 -19.66 -21.90
N LEU A 379 -18.10 -20.11 -20.67
CA LEU A 379 -17.04 -19.56 -19.80
C LEU A 379 -15.65 -19.84 -20.38
N THR A 380 -15.41 -21.06 -20.85
CA THR A 380 -14.14 -21.49 -21.48
C THR A 380 -13.84 -20.70 -22.75
N PHE A 381 -14.86 -20.47 -23.59
CA PHE A 381 -14.77 -19.60 -24.76
C PHE A 381 -14.39 -18.16 -24.36
N THR A 382 -15.00 -17.64 -23.30
CA THR A 382 -14.73 -16.27 -22.80
C THR A 382 -13.31 -16.14 -22.24
N ILE A 383 -12.81 -17.14 -21.51
CA ILE A 383 -11.45 -17.17 -20.96
C ILE A 383 -10.40 -17.18 -22.08
N SER A 384 -10.66 -17.94 -23.16
CA SER A 384 -9.73 -18.09 -24.28
C SER A 384 -9.54 -16.82 -25.11
N GLY A 385 -10.33 -15.76 -24.86
CA GLY A 385 -10.18 -14.45 -25.49
C GLY A 385 -10.84 -14.39 -26.87
N SER A 386 -12.16 -14.19 -26.90
CA SER A 386 -12.94 -14.14 -28.15
C SER A 386 -12.78 -12.83 -28.95
N SER A 387 -12.23 -11.79 -28.33
CA SER A 387 -11.94 -10.49 -28.94
C SER A 387 -10.61 -9.91 -28.46
N ALA A 388 -10.07 -8.93 -29.20
CA ALA A 388 -8.87 -8.19 -28.78
C ALA A 388 -9.06 -7.41 -27.46
N LEU A 389 -10.31 -7.13 -27.08
CA LEU A 389 -10.63 -6.49 -25.81
C LEU A 389 -10.59 -7.53 -24.66
N ASP A 390 -11.05 -8.75 -24.91
CA ASP A 390 -11.09 -9.83 -23.91
C ASP A 390 -9.71 -10.21 -23.40
N THR A 391 -8.71 -10.20 -24.28
CA THR A 391 -7.32 -10.52 -23.92
C THR A 391 -6.71 -9.49 -22.95
N THR A 392 -7.29 -8.28 -22.88
CA THR A 392 -6.89 -7.24 -21.91
C THR A 392 -7.60 -7.37 -20.56
N TRP A 393 -8.71 -8.09 -20.48
CA TRP A 393 -9.55 -8.19 -19.28
C TRP A 393 -9.19 -9.42 -18.42
N ALA A 394 -8.06 -9.32 -17.72
CA ALA A 394 -7.60 -10.39 -16.84
C ALA A 394 -8.55 -10.67 -15.64
N CYS A 395 -9.18 -9.64 -15.06
CA CYS A 395 -10.10 -9.81 -13.94
C CYS A 395 -11.42 -10.46 -14.40
N GLY A 396 -11.93 -10.07 -15.57
CA GLY A 396 -13.12 -10.69 -16.17
C GLY A 396 -12.92 -12.18 -16.45
N ARG A 397 -11.75 -12.55 -17.00
CA ARG A 397 -11.39 -13.96 -17.23
C ARG A 397 -11.16 -14.72 -15.93
N ARG A 398 -10.53 -14.11 -14.93
CA ARG A 398 -10.40 -14.68 -13.57
C ARG A 398 -11.77 -15.05 -12.99
N SER A 399 -12.74 -14.15 -13.07
CA SER A 399 -14.10 -14.42 -12.53
C SER A 399 -14.80 -15.57 -13.27
N CYS A 400 -14.49 -15.79 -14.56
CA CYS A 400 -14.97 -16.98 -15.29
C CYS A 400 -14.35 -18.27 -14.74
N VAL A 401 -13.04 -18.28 -14.44
CA VAL A 401 -12.36 -19.42 -13.81
C VAL A 401 -12.92 -19.71 -12.42
N GLU A 402 -13.19 -18.67 -11.63
CA GLU A 402 -13.81 -18.80 -10.31
C GLU A 402 -15.22 -19.41 -10.40
N ALA A 403 -16.01 -18.97 -11.39
CA ALA A 403 -17.34 -19.52 -11.65
C ALA A 403 -17.29 -21.00 -12.05
N ILE A 404 -16.39 -21.37 -12.96
CA ILE A 404 -16.13 -22.77 -13.34
C ILE A 404 -15.79 -23.59 -12.09
N THR A 405 -14.87 -23.10 -11.26
CA THR A 405 -14.40 -23.81 -10.06
C THR A 405 -15.55 -24.06 -9.08
N ARG A 406 -16.40 -23.05 -8.83
CA ARG A 406 -17.59 -23.19 -7.98
C ARG A 406 -18.62 -24.18 -8.56
N ILE A 407 -18.83 -24.16 -9.88
CA ILE A 407 -19.71 -25.12 -10.56
C ILE A 407 -19.17 -26.54 -10.38
N VAL A 408 -17.89 -26.78 -10.66
CA VAL A 408 -17.28 -28.12 -10.52
C VAL A 408 -17.31 -28.60 -9.06
N ASP A 409 -17.05 -27.72 -8.09
CA ASP A 409 -17.14 -28.05 -6.66
C ASP A 409 -18.58 -28.43 -6.24
N SER A 410 -19.60 -27.88 -6.92
CA SER A 410 -21.01 -28.12 -6.60
C SER A 410 -21.61 -29.40 -7.22
N ILE A 411 -21.24 -29.74 -8.46
CA ILE A 411 -21.86 -30.85 -9.22
C ILE A 411 -20.86 -31.92 -9.69
N GLY A 412 -19.57 -31.75 -9.41
CA GLY A 412 -18.50 -32.61 -9.92
C GLY A 412 -18.18 -32.34 -11.40
N ILE A 413 -17.29 -33.17 -11.95
CA ILE A 413 -16.78 -33.01 -13.33
C ILE A 413 -17.55 -33.84 -14.36
N GLU A 414 -18.25 -34.89 -13.91
CA GLU A 414 -18.99 -35.82 -14.78
C GLU A 414 -20.03 -35.15 -15.67
N PRO A 415 -20.85 -34.21 -15.18
CA PRO A 415 -21.89 -33.60 -15.99
C PRO A 415 -21.36 -32.63 -17.04
N LEU A 416 -20.12 -32.16 -16.95
CA LEU A 416 -19.66 -30.98 -17.70
C LEU A 416 -19.41 -31.26 -19.19
N GLY A 417 -19.12 -32.50 -19.57
CA GLY A 417 -18.61 -32.82 -20.90
C GLY A 417 -17.28 -32.10 -21.20
N HIS A 418 -16.61 -32.46 -22.30
CA HIS A 418 -15.45 -31.70 -22.82
C HIS A 418 -14.34 -31.37 -21.80
N VAL A 419 -14.08 -32.25 -20.83
CA VAL A 419 -13.12 -32.05 -19.73
C VAL A 419 -11.71 -31.69 -20.22
N ALA A 420 -11.29 -32.24 -21.37
CA ALA A 420 -9.99 -31.92 -21.96
C ALA A 420 -9.88 -30.44 -22.36
N GLU A 421 -10.91 -29.87 -22.98
CA GLU A 421 -10.94 -28.46 -23.40
C GLU A 421 -10.92 -27.52 -22.19
N LEU A 422 -11.63 -27.90 -21.13
CA LEU A 422 -11.59 -27.18 -19.86
C LEU A 422 -10.18 -27.17 -19.26
N LEU A 423 -9.50 -28.32 -19.20
CA LEU A 423 -8.14 -28.41 -18.69
C LEU A 423 -7.15 -27.61 -19.54
N ASP A 424 -7.24 -27.74 -20.86
CA ASP A 424 -6.38 -27.01 -21.80
C ASP A 424 -6.58 -25.49 -21.61
N CYS A 425 -7.82 -25.02 -21.42
CA CYS A 425 -8.12 -23.61 -21.13
C CYS A 425 -7.50 -23.11 -19.80
N LEU A 426 -7.62 -23.88 -18.72
CA LEU A 426 -7.04 -23.53 -17.43
C LEU A 426 -5.50 -23.53 -17.47
N ILE A 427 -4.91 -24.51 -18.16
CA ILE A 427 -3.46 -24.62 -18.33
C ILE A 427 -2.91 -23.48 -19.20
N ASN A 428 -3.63 -23.08 -20.24
CA ASN A 428 -3.27 -21.92 -21.07
C ASN A 428 -3.39 -20.60 -20.29
N SER A 429 -4.31 -20.52 -19.33
CA SER A 429 -4.47 -19.33 -18.46
C SER A 429 -3.25 -19.07 -17.57
N LEU A 430 -2.39 -20.08 -17.34
CA LEU A 430 -1.13 -19.91 -16.60
C LEU A 430 -0.05 -19.15 -17.38
N ASP A 431 -0.25 -18.91 -18.68
CA ASP A 431 0.64 -18.11 -19.53
C ASP A 431 0.13 -16.68 -19.75
N ASP A 432 -0.93 -16.28 -19.04
CA ASP A 432 -1.47 -14.93 -19.16
C ASP A 432 -0.59 -13.91 -18.45
N TYR A 433 0.11 -13.05 -19.19
CA TYR A 433 0.98 -12.00 -18.65
C TYR A 433 0.48 -10.60 -19.02
N THR A 434 -0.83 -10.40 -19.07
CA THR A 434 -1.45 -9.11 -19.37
C THR A 434 -0.97 -8.04 -18.39
N MET A 435 -0.62 -6.87 -18.94
CA MET A 435 -0.09 -5.73 -18.19
C MET A 435 -1.06 -4.54 -18.28
N ASP A 436 -1.26 -3.84 -17.17
CA ASP A 436 -1.95 -2.55 -17.11
C ASP A 436 -1.10 -1.52 -16.33
N LYS A 437 -1.68 -0.36 -16.00
CA LYS A 437 -1.00 0.70 -15.22
C LYS A 437 -0.55 0.25 -13.83
N ARG A 438 -1.11 -0.83 -13.28
CA ARG A 438 -0.77 -1.44 -11.98
C ARG A 438 0.31 -2.51 -12.10
N GLY A 439 0.78 -2.82 -13.31
CA GLY A 439 1.76 -3.86 -13.58
C GLY A 439 1.14 -5.14 -14.14
N ASP A 440 1.64 -6.30 -13.70
CA ASP A 440 1.21 -7.63 -14.16
C ASP A 440 -0.16 -7.98 -13.56
N ILE A 441 -1.23 -7.52 -14.20
CA ILE A 441 -2.60 -7.84 -13.79
C ILE A 441 -2.97 -9.29 -14.14
N GLY A 442 -2.34 -9.87 -15.18
CA GLY A 442 -2.51 -11.27 -15.58
C GLY A 442 -2.24 -12.27 -14.44
N ARG A 443 -1.45 -11.88 -13.44
CA ARG A 443 -1.21 -12.67 -12.23
C ARG A 443 -2.48 -13.15 -11.55
N VAL A 444 -3.56 -12.34 -11.54
CA VAL A 444 -4.81 -12.71 -10.86
C VAL A 444 -5.51 -13.87 -11.55
N LEU A 445 -5.40 -13.95 -12.88
CA LEU A 445 -5.91 -15.06 -13.66
C LEU A 445 -5.04 -16.31 -13.47
N ARG A 446 -3.71 -16.16 -13.52
CA ARG A 446 -2.78 -17.29 -13.28
C ARG A 446 -3.00 -17.91 -11.90
N GLU A 447 -3.09 -17.09 -10.86
CA GLU A 447 -3.33 -17.54 -9.49
C GLU A 447 -4.67 -18.28 -9.35
N GLU A 448 -5.74 -17.78 -9.96
CA GLU A 448 -7.04 -18.44 -9.88
C GLU A 448 -7.08 -19.74 -10.70
N ALA A 449 -6.45 -19.77 -11.88
CA ALA A 449 -6.30 -20.99 -12.66
C ALA A 449 -5.50 -22.07 -11.92
N MET A 450 -4.44 -21.71 -11.20
CA MET A 450 -3.71 -22.66 -10.33
C MET A 450 -4.61 -23.24 -9.23
N ARG A 451 -5.42 -22.40 -8.56
CA ARG A 451 -6.37 -22.86 -7.54
C ARG A 451 -7.45 -23.77 -8.13
N ALA A 452 -7.96 -23.43 -9.31
CA ALA A 452 -8.92 -24.25 -10.05
C ALA A 452 -8.34 -25.62 -10.42
N LEU A 453 -7.11 -25.67 -10.94
CA LEU A 453 -6.41 -26.92 -11.29
C LEU A 453 -6.19 -27.82 -10.06
N ALA A 454 -5.94 -27.24 -8.89
CA ALA A 454 -5.78 -28.00 -7.65
C ALA A 454 -7.06 -28.76 -7.23
N ILE A 455 -8.24 -28.30 -7.68
CA ILE A 455 -9.54 -28.91 -7.43
C ILE A 455 -9.92 -29.85 -8.58
N ILE A 456 -9.74 -29.40 -9.82
CA ILE A 456 -10.26 -30.07 -11.01
C ILE A 456 -9.39 -31.26 -11.42
N LEU A 457 -8.06 -31.18 -11.32
CA LEU A 457 -7.17 -32.29 -11.74
C LEU A 457 -7.44 -33.60 -10.98
N PRO A 458 -7.59 -33.61 -9.63
CA PRO A 458 -7.93 -34.83 -8.90
C PRO A 458 -9.27 -35.44 -9.32
N LEU A 459 -10.28 -34.60 -9.57
CA LEU A 459 -11.60 -35.05 -10.03
C LEU A 459 -11.56 -35.61 -11.46
N ALA A 460 -10.68 -35.06 -12.30
CA ALA A 460 -10.54 -35.46 -13.68
C ALA A 460 -9.70 -36.73 -13.87
N GLN A 461 -9.04 -37.26 -12.84
CA GLN A 461 -8.03 -38.33 -12.94
C GLN A 461 -8.49 -39.59 -13.72
N ASN A 462 -9.78 -39.92 -13.68
CA ASN A 462 -10.33 -41.11 -14.35
C ASN A 462 -10.65 -40.90 -15.84
N TYR A 463 -10.49 -39.68 -16.39
CA TYR A 463 -10.72 -39.40 -17.80
C TYR A 463 -9.49 -39.77 -18.65
N SER A 464 -9.75 -40.43 -19.80
CA SER A 464 -8.70 -40.84 -20.73
C SER A 464 -7.90 -39.65 -21.27
N LYS A 465 -6.57 -39.78 -21.37
CA LYS A 465 -5.61 -38.78 -21.94
C LYS A 465 -5.26 -37.57 -21.07
N ILE A 466 -5.40 -37.67 -19.74
CA ILE A 466 -5.08 -36.58 -18.81
C ILE A 466 -3.62 -36.51 -18.34
N VAL A 467 -2.83 -37.58 -18.48
CA VAL A 467 -1.45 -37.63 -17.97
C VAL A 467 -0.57 -36.50 -18.54
N ASP A 468 -0.73 -36.19 -19.82
CA ASP A 468 0.00 -35.08 -20.46
C ASP A 468 -0.40 -33.71 -19.89
N ARG A 469 -1.68 -33.53 -19.54
CA ARG A 469 -2.20 -32.29 -18.94
C ARG A 469 -1.74 -32.14 -17.49
N ILE A 470 -1.69 -33.23 -16.72
CA ILE A 470 -1.12 -33.21 -15.36
C ILE A 470 0.32 -32.75 -15.43
N SER A 471 1.09 -33.33 -16.35
CA SER A 471 2.49 -33.00 -16.57
C SER A 471 2.68 -31.53 -16.90
N GLU A 472 1.92 -31.00 -17.87
CA GLU A 472 1.99 -29.59 -18.27
C GLU A 472 1.58 -28.65 -17.13
N ALA A 473 0.48 -28.95 -16.44
CA ALA A 473 0.01 -28.16 -15.30
C ALA A 473 1.05 -28.09 -14.19
N VAL A 474 1.63 -29.23 -13.79
CA VAL A 474 2.68 -29.29 -12.76
C VAL A 474 3.91 -28.48 -13.17
N CYS A 475 4.35 -28.61 -14.42
CA CYS A 475 5.47 -27.84 -14.97
C CYS A 475 5.21 -26.32 -14.91
N LYS A 476 4.03 -25.86 -15.32
CA LYS A 476 3.68 -24.43 -15.27
C LYS A 476 3.52 -23.92 -13.83
N ILE A 477 2.95 -24.70 -12.92
CA ILE A 477 2.85 -24.33 -11.50
C ILE A 477 4.24 -24.23 -10.86
N ILE A 478 5.17 -25.14 -11.22
CA ILE A 478 6.57 -25.06 -10.79
C ILE A 478 7.19 -23.74 -11.23
N GLN A 479 7.01 -23.36 -12.50
CA GLN A 479 7.50 -22.07 -13.00
C GLN A 479 6.93 -20.89 -12.18
N GLN A 480 5.61 -20.89 -11.92
CA GLN A 480 4.97 -19.84 -11.09
C GLN A 480 5.49 -19.82 -9.65
N SER A 481 5.93 -20.96 -9.09
CA SER A 481 6.49 -21.02 -7.73
C SER A 481 7.87 -20.36 -7.59
N ILE A 482 8.52 -20.04 -8.72
CA ILE A 482 9.84 -19.39 -8.79
C ILE A 482 9.71 -17.98 -9.42
N GLU A 483 8.49 -17.48 -9.61
CA GLU A 483 8.22 -16.19 -10.26
C GLU A 483 8.66 -14.99 -9.39
N LYS A 484 8.86 -13.82 -10.02
CA LYS A 484 9.34 -12.61 -9.32
C LYS A 484 8.38 -12.04 -8.26
N ILE A 485 7.08 -12.35 -8.35
CA ILE A 485 6.03 -11.78 -7.47
C ILE A 485 5.79 -12.70 -6.28
N ASP A 486 5.99 -12.18 -5.06
CA ASP A 486 5.93 -12.94 -3.80
C ASP A 486 4.57 -13.65 -3.59
N ALA A 487 3.47 -12.94 -3.83
CA ALA A 487 2.12 -13.50 -3.70
C ALA A 487 1.86 -14.66 -4.67
N THR A 488 2.39 -14.57 -5.91
CA THR A 488 2.24 -15.61 -6.92
C THR A 488 3.09 -16.84 -6.56
N ARG A 489 4.31 -16.66 -6.03
CA ARG A 489 5.13 -17.77 -5.53
C ARG A 489 4.45 -18.53 -4.40
N GLU A 490 3.92 -17.79 -3.42
CA GLU A 490 3.19 -18.38 -2.29
C GLU A 490 1.95 -19.14 -2.78
N CYS A 491 1.15 -18.53 -3.66
CA CYS A 491 -0.03 -19.19 -4.24
C CYS A 491 0.35 -20.51 -4.94
N ALA A 492 1.36 -20.48 -5.82
CA ALA A 492 1.81 -21.65 -6.56
C ALA A 492 2.36 -22.76 -5.63
N ALA A 493 3.12 -22.39 -4.59
CA ALA A 493 3.66 -23.36 -3.63
C ALA A 493 2.55 -24.01 -2.78
N LEU A 494 1.56 -23.23 -2.33
CA LEU A 494 0.40 -23.75 -1.61
C LEU A 494 -0.49 -24.62 -2.49
N VAL A 495 -0.66 -24.25 -3.77
CA VAL A 495 -1.35 -25.07 -4.77
C VAL A 495 -0.62 -26.39 -5.00
N MET A 496 0.70 -26.37 -5.18
CA MET A 496 1.49 -27.59 -5.37
C MET A 496 1.40 -28.50 -4.14
N LYS A 497 1.47 -27.92 -2.93
CA LYS A 497 1.23 -28.65 -1.68
C LYS A 497 -0.15 -29.33 -1.68
N ARG A 498 -1.21 -28.62 -2.08
CA ARG A 498 -2.58 -29.19 -2.17
C ARG A 498 -2.66 -30.31 -3.20
N ILE A 499 -2.04 -30.17 -4.38
CA ILE A 499 -2.00 -31.20 -5.42
C ILE A 499 -1.31 -32.46 -4.89
N LEU A 500 -0.15 -32.33 -4.25
CA LEU A 500 0.58 -33.47 -3.68
C LEU A 500 -0.18 -34.16 -2.53
N GLN A 501 -1.05 -33.42 -1.82
CA GLN A 501 -1.90 -33.97 -0.76
C GLN A 501 -3.21 -34.59 -1.28
N SER A 502 -3.60 -34.31 -2.53
CA SER A 502 -4.88 -34.76 -3.10
C SER A 502 -4.94 -36.25 -3.46
N GLY A 503 -3.79 -36.93 -3.56
CA GLY A 503 -3.70 -38.32 -4.04
C GLY A 503 -3.74 -38.47 -5.56
N LEU A 504 -3.59 -37.36 -6.31
CA LEU A 504 -3.51 -37.36 -7.77
C LEU A 504 -2.37 -38.27 -8.26
N LYS A 505 -2.71 -39.28 -9.07
CA LYS A 505 -1.71 -40.18 -9.69
C LYS A 505 -1.18 -39.59 -10.99
N GLY A 506 0.02 -40.01 -11.39
CA GLY A 506 0.64 -39.62 -12.67
C GLY A 506 1.56 -38.40 -12.58
N ILE A 507 1.87 -37.93 -11.38
CA ILE A 507 2.88 -36.89 -11.14
C ILE A 507 4.28 -37.50 -11.30
N GLN A 508 5.10 -36.91 -12.17
CA GLN A 508 6.48 -37.34 -12.38
C GLN A 508 7.37 -36.91 -11.21
N GLU A 509 8.39 -37.72 -10.86
CA GLU A 509 9.34 -37.43 -9.77
C GLU A 509 8.69 -36.93 -8.44
N GLU A 510 7.52 -37.48 -8.09
CA GLU A 510 6.67 -36.97 -6.99
C GLU A 510 7.42 -36.86 -5.65
N GLU A 511 8.29 -37.82 -5.33
CA GLU A 511 9.15 -37.82 -4.13
C GLU A 511 10.01 -36.54 -4.02
N MET A 512 10.53 -36.02 -5.13
CA MET A 512 11.29 -34.77 -5.14
C MET A 512 10.38 -33.59 -4.82
N LEU A 513 9.22 -33.50 -5.45
CA LEU A 513 8.25 -32.43 -5.20
C LEU A 513 7.74 -32.46 -3.76
N ARG A 514 7.52 -33.64 -3.19
CA ARG A 514 7.16 -33.80 -1.77
C ARG A 514 8.24 -33.25 -0.85
N LYS A 515 9.51 -33.54 -1.08
CA LYS A 515 10.63 -33.00 -0.28
C LYS A 515 10.71 -31.47 -0.34
N ILE A 516 10.36 -30.89 -1.49
CA ILE A 516 10.39 -29.44 -1.71
C ILE A 516 9.19 -28.78 -1.03
N TYR A 517 7.96 -29.20 -1.31
CA TYR A 517 6.74 -28.49 -0.92
C TYR A 517 6.06 -29.01 0.37
N LEU A 518 6.35 -30.23 0.83
CA LEU A 518 5.74 -30.84 2.04
C LEU A 518 6.77 -31.01 3.17
N VAL A 519 7.07 -29.91 3.89
CA VAL A 519 8.00 -29.96 5.03
C VAL A 519 7.25 -30.27 6.33
N ASN A 520 7.75 -31.26 7.06
CA ASN A 520 7.25 -31.57 8.40
C ASN A 520 7.81 -30.56 9.42
N GLY A 521 6.94 -29.85 10.15
CA GLY A 521 7.29 -29.11 11.36
C GLY A 521 7.71 -27.64 11.23
N SER A 522 7.85 -27.08 10.01
CA SER A 522 8.12 -25.65 9.80
C SER A 522 7.22 -25.07 8.70
N ASN A 523 6.45 -24.02 9.00
CA ASN A 523 5.79 -23.23 7.96
C ASN A 523 6.88 -22.53 7.14
N VAL A 524 7.07 -22.98 5.90
CA VAL A 524 7.98 -22.31 4.96
C VAL A 524 7.34 -20.99 4.56
N ASP A 525 8.06 -19.89 4.78
CA ASP A 525 7.70 -18.60 4.22
C ASP A 525 8.09 -18.57 2.73
N TRP A 526 7.09 -18.74 1.86
CA TRP A 526 7.26 -18.74 0.41
C TRP A 526 7.45 -17.34 -0.17
N ARG A 527 7.17 -16.28 0.61
CA ARG A 527 7.43 -14.90 0.20
C ARG A 527 8.91 -14.55 0.39
N SER A 528 9.54 -15.09 1.43
CA SER A 528 10.97 -14.90 1.71
C SER A 528 11.89 -15.40 0.57
N PRO A 529 12.97 -14.66 0.21
CA PRO A 529 13.98 -15.12 -0.75
C PRO A 529 14.68 -16.43 -0.36
N SER A 530 14.60 -16.84 0.92
CA SER A 530 15.15 -18.12 1.38
C SER A 530 14.53 -19.35 0.69
N CYS A 531 13.31 -19.22 0.15
CA CYS A 531 12.63 -20.30 -0.56
C CYS A 531 13.35 -20.73 -1.84
N PHE A 532 14.12 -19.83 -2.49
CA PHE A 532 14.83 -20.13 -3.73
C PHE A 532 15.89 -21.22 -3.56
N LYS A 533 16.57 -21.29 -2.41
CA LYS A 533 17.56 -22.36 -2.13
C LYS A 533 16.94 -23.76 -2.22
N ARG A 534 15.69 -23.88 -1.77
CA ARG A 534 14.91 -25.11 -1.79
C ARG A 534 14.35 -25.39 -3.19
N LEU A 535 13.84 -24.38 -3.87
CA LEU A 535 13.34 -24.50 -5.25
C LEU A 535 14.46 -24.83 -6.25
N ALA A 536 15.71 -24.45 -5.97
CA ALA A 536 16.87 -24.75 -6.80
C ALA A 536 17.14 -26.26 -6.95
N LEU A 537 16.62 -27.10 -6.04
CA LEU A 537 16.66 -28.57 -6.19
C LEU A 537 15.99 -29.05 -7.49
N LEU A 538 15.00 -28.31 -8.00
CA LEU A 538 14.31 -28.62 -9.26
C LEU A 538 15.24 -28.51 -10.49
N LEU A 539 16.32 -27.74 -10.40
CA LEU A 539 17.29 -27.61 -11.49
C LEU A 539 18.11 -28.91 -11.70
N LYS A 540 18.17 -29.78 -10.67
CA LYS A 540 18.85 -31.08 -10.74
C LYS A 540 18.01 -32.13 -11.48
N SER A 541 16.68 -32.00 -11.50
CA SER A 541 15.75 -32.87 -12.25
C SER A 541 15.96 -32.74 -13.75
N SER A 542 15.99 -33.83 -14.53
CA SER A 542 15.95 -33.74 -15.99
C SER A 542 14.58 -33.34 -16.53
N TYR A 543 13.52 -33.60 -15.76
CA TYR A 543 12.14 -33.39 -16.18
C TYR A 543 11.68 -31.94 -15.91
N TYR A 544 11.96 -31.41 -14.72
CA TYR A 544 11.49 -30.09 -14.29
C TYR A 544 12.44 -28.92 -14.56
N ARG A 545 13.68 -29.20 -15.01
CA ARG A 545 14.73 -28.17 -15.21
C ARG A 545 14.28 -27.01 -16.09
N TYR A 546 13.60 -27.29 -17.21
CA TYR A 546 13.19 -26.24 -18.14
C TYR A 546 12.23 -25.24 -17.49
N SER A 547 11.20 -25.74 -16.80
CA SER A 547 10.22 -24.90 -16.10
C SER A 547 10.84 -24.17 -14.91
N ALA A 548 11.68 -24.87 -14.13
CA ALA A 548 12.36 -24.27 -12.99
C ALA A 548 13.31 -23.14 -13.44
N LEU A 549 14.15 -23.40 -14.44
CA LEU A 549 15.09 -22.43 -14.99
C LEU A 549 14.36 -21.23 -15.61
N SER A 550 13.21 -21.45 -16.25
CA SER A 550 12.38 -20.37 -16.78
C SER A 550 11.92 -19.40 -15.67
N GLY A 551 11.49 -19.92 -14.52
CA GLY A 551 11.16 -19.08 -13.36
C GLY A 551 12.38 -18.40 -12.74
N PHE A 552 13.49 -19.12 -12.59
CA PHE A 552 14.75 -18.58 -12.05
C PHE A 552 15.28 -17.43 -12.90
N ILE A 553 15.22 -17.53 -14.22
CA ILE A 553 15.62 -16.47 -15.16
C ILE A 553 14.84 -15.17 -14.90
N ILE A 554 13.53 -15.27 -14.67
CA ILE A 554 12.68 -14.09 -14.42
C ILE A 554 13.01 -13.45 -13.07
N SER A 555 13.25 -14.27 -12.04
CA SER A 555 13.56 -13.78 -10.69
C SER A 555 14.99 -13.26 -10.56
N ALA A 556 16.00 -14.03 -10.97
CA ALA A 556 17.42 -13.67 -10.90
C ALA A 556 17.82 -12.53 -11.85
N GLY A 557 17.12 -12.39 -12.98
CA GLY A 557 17.27 -11.27 -13.90
C GLY A 557 16.36 -10.08 -13.62
N GLY A 558 15.61 -10.11 -12.51
CA GLY A 558 14.62 -9.10 -12.12
C GLY A 558 15.22 -7.73 -11.78
N VAL A 559 14.38 -6.83 -11.25
CA VAL A 559 14.79 -5.51 -10.73
C VAL A 559 14.64 -5.38 -9.22
N THR A 560 13.86 -6.28 -8.59
CA THR A 560 13.65 -6.28 -7.14
C THR A 560 14.85 -6.92 -6.45
N GLU A 561 15.61 -6.13 -5.69
CA GLU A 561 16.94 -6.53 -5.20
C GLU A 561 16.91 -7.82 -4.35
N SER A 562 15.99 -7.94 -3.39
CA SER A 562 15.92 -9.09 -2.49
C SER A 562 15.60 -10.40 -3.22
N THR A 563 14.58 -10.38 -4.10
CA THR A 563 14.20 -11.53 -4.93
C THR A 563 15.29 -11.88 -5.93
N MET A 564 15.89 -10.87 -6.56
CA MET A 564 16.98 -11.04 -7.53
C MET A 564 18.19 -11.72 -6.87
N ARG A 565 18.64 -11.21 -5.72
CA ARG A 565 19.78 -11.75 -4.99
C ARG A 565 19.50 -13.18 -4.51
N GLY A 566 18.35 -13.43 -3.88
CA GLY A 566 17.99 -14.77 -3.40
C GLY A 566 17.86 -15.82 -4.51
N ALA A 567 17.29 -15.45 -5.66
CA ALA A 567 17.18 -16.34 -6.81
C ALA A 567 18.53 -16.57 -7.52
N SER A 568 19.34 -15.51 -7.67
CA SER A 568 20.66 -15.58 -8.29
C SER A 568 21.62 -16.43 -7.46
N ASP A 569 21.71 -16.19 -6.15
CA ASP A 569 22.57 -16.97 -5.24
C ASP A 569 22.23 -18.46 -5.28
N ALA A 570 20.94 -18.80 -5.29
CA ALA A 570 20.48 -20.18 -5.36
C ALA A 570 20.80 -20.82 -6.72
N LEU A 571 20.63 -20.09 -7.83
CA LEU A 571 20.97 -20.55 -9.17
C LEU A 571 22.49 -20.77 -9.34
N LEU A 572 23.29 -19.77 -8.96
CA LEU A 572 24.75 -19.82 -9.04
C LEU A 572 25.33 -20.93 -8.16
N SER A 573 24.74 -21.19 -6.98
CA SER A 573 25.12 -22.33 -6.14
C SER A 573 24.95 -23.66 -6.87
N VAL A 574 23.86 -23.86 -7.62
CA VAL A 574 23.65 -25.10 -8.39
C VAL A 574 24.64 -25.22 -9.55
N ILE A 575 24.93 -24.12 -10.25
CA ILE A 575 25.92 -24.12 -11.34
C ILE A 575 27.31 -24.41 -10.77
N SER A 576 27.63 -23.86 -9.60
CA SER A 576 28.89 -24.12 -8.91
C SER A 576 29.05 -25.58 -8.49
N ASP A 577 27.96 -26.27 -8.10
CA ASP A 577 28.00 -27.71 -7.78
C ASP A 577 28.39 -28.56 -9.01
N ILE A 578 27.94 -28.18 -10.21
CA ILE A 578 28.14 -28.96 -11.45
C ILE A 578 29.36 -28.49 -12.27
N ARG A 579 30.06 -27.44 -11.84
CA ARG A 579 31.11 -26.76 -12.63
C ARG A 579 32.28 -27.67 -13.06
N GLY A 580 32.52 -28.75 -12.33
CA GLY A 580 33.58 -29.73 -12.64
C GLY A 580 33.22 -30.70 -13.77
N SER A 581 31.94 -30.79 -14.15
CA SER A 581 31.46 -31.71 -15.19
C SER A 581 31.06 -30.96 -16.46
N ARG A 582 31.89 -31.07 -17.50
CA ARG A 582 31.61 -30.47 -18.82
C ARG A 582 30.27 -30.97 -19.39
N GLN A 583 29.92 -32.23 -19.14
CA GLN A 583 28.67 -32.82 -19.61
C GLN A 583 27.45 -32.23 -18.90
N GLU A 584 27.48 -32.07 -17.57
CA GLU A 584 26.34 -31.51 -16.82
C GLU A 584 26.14 -30.02 -17.10
N LEU A 585 27.24 -29.26 -17.21
CA LEU A 585 27.17 -27.87 -17.63
C LEU A 585 26.64 -27.72 -19.06
N GLU A 586 27.01 -28.60 -19.99
CA GLU A 586 26.45 -28.57 -21.35
C GLU A 586 24.94 -28.84 -21.33
N ILE A 587 24.46 -29.79 -20.52
CA ILE A 587 23.01 -30.05 -20.36
C ILE A 587 22.29 -28.82 -19.81
N PHE A 588 22.88 -28.13 -18.83
CA PHE A 588 22.34 -26.88 -18.29
C PHE A 588 22.30 -25.78 -19.35
N LEU A 589 23.40 -25.55 -20.07
CA LEU A 589 23.50 -24.55 -21.12
C LEU A 589 22.58 -24.85 -22.30
N GLN A 590 22.37 -26.12 -22.63
CA GLN A 590 21.41 -26.54 -23.65
C GLN A 590 19.99 -26.13 -23.24
N CYS A 591 19.61 -26.36 -21.98
CA CYS A 591 18.32 -25.94 -21.45
C CYS A 591 18.19 -24.40 -21.47
N PHE A 592 19.22 -23.68 -21.04
CA PHE A 592 19.27 -22.21 -21.08
C PHE A 592 19.10 -21.67 -22.51
N THR A 593 19.78 -22.31 -23.46
CA THR A 593 19.72 -21.99 -24.90
C THR A 593 18.32 -22.24 -25.46
N SER A 594 17.68 -23.36 -25.10
CA SER A 594 16.30 -23.64 -25.49
C SER A 594 15.33 -22.56 -25.01
N ILE A 595 15.46 -22.08 -23.77
CA ILE A 595 14.62 -20.99 -23.25
C ILE A 595 14.87 -19.70 -24.04
N LEU A 596 16.13 -19.37 -24.33
CA LEU A 596 16.51 -18.19 -25.13
C LEU A 596 15.93 -18.24 -26.55
N ILE A 597 15.93 -19.41 -27.19
CA ILE A 597 15.39 -19.60 -28.54
C ILE A 597 13.86 -19.52 -28.53
N ASN A 598 13.21 -20.26 -27.63
CA ASN A 598 11.75 -20.37 -27.57
C ASN A 598 11.06 -19.05 -27.20
N ASN A 599 11.74 -18.18 -26.46
CA ASN A 599 11.20 -16.89 -26.00
C ASN A 599 11.76 -15.69 -26.78
N ALA A 600 12.33 -15.92 -27.96
CA ALA A 600 12.91 -14.84 -28.73
C ALA A 600 11.85 -13.82 -29.17
N GLY A 601 12.11 -12.54 -28.87
CA GLY A 601 11.19 -11.44 -29.15
C GLY A 601 10.25 -11.10 -27.99
N LEU A 602 10.13 -11.98 -26.98
CA LEU A 602 9.40 -11.69 -25.76
C LEU A 602 10.31 -10.94 -24.79
N LEU A 603 10.18 -9.61 -24.74
CA LEU A 603 11.03 -8.73 -23.93
C LEU A 603 10.99 -9.09 -22.43
N ARG A 604 9.81 -9.48 -21.92
CA ARG A 604 9.60 -9.91 -20.52
C ARG A 604 10.57 -11.02 -20.10
N VAL A 605 10.90 -11.94 -21.01
CA VAL A 605 11.78 -13.08 -20.73
C VAL A 605 13.21 -12.78 -21.18
N THR A 606 13.37 -12.21 -22.37
CA THR A 606 14.68 -12.01 -23.00
C THR A 606 15.58 -11.09 -22.16
N GLN A 607 15.03 -10.02 -21.57
CA GLN A 607 15.84 -9.08 -20.79
C GLN A 607 16.34 -9.66 -19.45
N PRO A 608 15.48 -10.28 -18.60
CA PRO A 608 15.95 -11.00 -17.42
C PRO A 608 16.92 -12.14 -17.75
N LEU A 609 16.70 -12.84 -18.87
CA LEU A 609 17.60 -13.90 -19.33
C LEU A 609 19.00 -13.37 -19.62
N LEU A 610 19.13 -12.25 -20.34
CA LEU A 610 20.43 -11.64 -20.63
C LEU A 610 21.16 -11.18 -19.36
N ARG A 611 20.45 -10.65 -18.36
CA ARG A 611 21.03 -10.28 -17.06
C ARG A 611 21.46 -11.51 -16.26
N THR A 612 20.65 -12.56 -16.26
CA THR A 612 21.01 -13.83 -15.61
C THR A 612 22.26 -14.43 -16.25
N LEU A 613 22.36 -14.36 -17.59
CA LEU A 613 23.56 -14.80 -18.33
C LEU A 613 24.79 -13.97 -17.96
N GLU A 614 24.66 -12.65 -17.86
CA GLU A 614 25.72 -11.77 -17.39
C GLU A 614 26.21 -12.19 -16.00
N GLN A 615 25.30 -12.39 -15.04
CA GLN A 615 25.65 -12.82 -13.68
C GLN A 615 26.39 -14.17 -13.66
N ILE A 616 25.94 -15.16 -14.46
CA ILE A 616 26.61 -16.46 -14.59
C ILE A 616 28.04 -16.30 -15.11
N LEU A 617 28.24 -15.45 -16.11
CA LEU A 617 29.55 -15.19 -16.71
C LEU A 617 30.46 -14.39 -15.78
N SER A 618 29.94 -13.37 -15.09
CA SER A 618 30.69 -12.58 -14.11
C SER A 618 31.15 -13.43 -12.92
N ALA A 619 30.39 -14.45 -12.53
CA ALA A 619 30.75 -15.40 -11.49
C ALA A 619 31.84 -16.42 -11.91
N GLN A 620 32.29 -16.40 -13.18
CA GLN A 620 33.35 -17.27 -13.72
C GLN A 620 33.09 -18.77 -13.55
N LEU A 621 31.82 -19.19 -13.56
CA LEU A 621 31.44 -20.59 -13.31
C LEU A 621 31.61 -21.52 -14.53
N LEU A 622 31.98 -20.97 -15.69
CA LEU A 622 32.10 -21.70 -16.96
C LEU A 622 33.56 -21.99 -17.37
N GLN A 623 34.49 -21.95 -16.42
CA GLN A 623 35.94 -22.15 -16.63
C GLN A 623 36.29 -23.44 -17.39
N CYS A 624 35.49 -24.51 -17.27
CA CYS A 624 35.74 -25.76 -18.02
C CYS A 624 35.66 -25.60 -19.55
N PHE A 625 35.08 -24.50 -20.03
CA PHE A 625 35.01 -24.15 -21.44
C PHE A 625 36.04 -23.08 -21.84
N GLU A 626 36.83 -22.51 -20.92
CA GLU A 626 37.78 -21.42 -21.22
C GLU A 626 38.82 -21.81 -22.28
N ALA A 627 39.41 -22.99 -22.15
CA ALA A 627 40.45 -23.46 -23.08
C ALA A 627 39.90 -23.88 -24.45
N ASP A 628 38.64 -24.33 -24.50
CA ASP A 628 37.99 -24.80 -25.73
C ASP A 628 36.46 -24.57 -25.66
N PRO A 629 36.01 -23.34 -25.95
CA PRO A 629 34.60 -22.95 -25.93
C PRO A 629 33.81 -23.57 -27.09
N ASP A 630 34.50 -23.87 -28.19
CA ASP A 630 33.93 -24.43 -29.41
C ASP A 630 33.42 -25.85 -29.23
N SER A 631 33.89 -26.55 -28.20
CA SER A 631 33.30 -27.81 -27.71
C SER A 631 31.84 -27.74 -27.26
N SER A 632 31.32 -26.55 -26.95
CA SER A 632 29.95 -26.35 -26.48
C SER A 632 29.09 -25.80 -27.63
N PRO A 633 28.23 -26.65 -28.24
CA PRO A 633 27.25 -26.18 -29.21
C PRO A 633 26.31 -25.13 -28.62
N SER A 634 26.02 -25.22 -27.31
CA SER A 634 25.12 -24.31 -26.61
C SER A 634 25.73 -22.91 -26.46
N LEU A 635 27.00 -22.78 -26.05
CA LEU A 635 27.67 -21.48 -25.97
C LEU A 635 27.71 -20.76 -27.33
N ARG A 636 28.01 -21.49 -28.42
CA ARG A 636 28.00 -20.93 -29.77
C ARG A 636 26.62 -20.34 -30.14
N LYS A 637 25.55 -21.10 -29.88
CA LYS A 637 24.17 -20.64 -30.11
C LYS A 637 23.78 -19.45 -29.24
N ILE A 638 24.24 -19.41 -27.98
CA ILE A 638 24.01 -18.27 -27.09
C ILE A 638 24.65 -17.01 -27.67
N VAL A 639 25.93 -17.08 -28.08
CA VAL A 639 26.65 -15.96 -28.68
C VAL A 639 25.96 -15.48 -29.96
N ASP A 640 25.62 -16.40 -30.87
CA ASP A 640 24.86 -16.09 -32.10
C ASP A 640 23.58 -15.32 -31.79
N ARG A 641 22.86 -15.73 -30.75
CA ARG A 641 21.57 -15.14 -30.40
C ARG A 641 21.73 -13.82 -29.67
N VAL A 642 22.72 -13.66 -28.81
CA VAL A 642 23.04 -12.38 -28.15
C VAL A 642 23.42 -11.33 -29.19
N GLU A 643 24.26 -11.67 -30.16
CA GLU A 643 24.64 -10.79 -31.28
C GLU A 643 23.44 -10.36 -32.13
N ALA A 644 22.56 -11.31 -32.48
CA ALA A 644 21.33 -11.01 -33.21
C ALA A 644 20.38 -10.08 -32.40
N THR A 645 20.51 -10.10 -31.07
CA THR A 645 19.65 -9.37 -30.13
C THR A 645 20.12 -7.92 -29.86
N ILE A 646 21.32 -7.53 -30.33
CA ILE A 646 21.88 -6.17 -30.13
C ILE A 646 21.16 -5.11 -31.00
N LYS A 647 19.85 -4.94 -30.80
CA LYS A 647 19.03 -3.90 -31.44
C LYS A 647 17.94 -3.48 -30.44
N GLY A 648 17.60 -2.20 -30.41
CA GLY A 648 16.58 -1.63 -29.53
C GLY A 648 17.16 -0.69 -28.47
N SER A 649 16.59 -0.72 -27.25
CA SER A 649 16.91 0.21 -26.17
C SER A 649 18.37 0.20 -25.73
N ALA A 650 18.89 1.35 -25.28
CA ALA A 650 20.27 1.52 -24.84
C ALA A 650 20.66 0.54 -23.72
N GLN A 651 19.75 0.27 -22.78
CA GLN A 651 19.98 -0.68 -21.68
C GLN A 651 20.17 -2.12 -22.18
N LYS A 652 19.35 -2.56 -23.14
CA LYS A 652 19.48 -3.89 -23.76
C LYS A 652 20.80 -4.03 -24.52
N VAL A 653 21.20 -2.97 -25.24
CA VAL A 653 22.49 -2.93 -25.95
C VAL A 653 23.65 -3.02 -24.95
N ARG A 654 23.60 -2.30 -23.82
CA ARG A 654 24.63 -2.36 -22.76
C ARG A 654 24.78 -3.76 -22.18
N ILE A 655 23.68 -4.44 -21.81
CA ILE A 655 23.73 -5.80 -21.26
C ILE A 655 24.32 -6.79 -22.29
N CYS A 656 23.88 -6.73 -23.56
CA CYS A 656 24.45 -7.59 -24.60
C CYS A 656 25.95 -7.33 -24.81
N ILE A 657 26.39 -6.06 -24.79
CA ILE A 657 27.81 -5.70 -24.87
C ILE A 657 28.57 -6.29 -23.68
N SER A 658 28.05 -6.16 -22.46
CA SER A 658 28.65 -6.72 -21.25
C SER A 658 28.82 -8.23 -21.35
N VAL A 659 27.74 -8.95 -21.70
CA VAL A 659 27.75 -10.41 -21.93
C VAL A 659 28.82 -10.80 -22.96
N LEU A 660 28.85 -10.14 -24.12
CA LEU A 660 29.84 -10.42 -25.16
C LEU A 660 31.27 -10.12 -24.72
N CYS A 661 31.48 -9.09 -23.90
CA CYS A 661 32.79 -8.81 -23.32
C CYS A 661 33.24 -9.92 -22.37
N HIS A 662 32.34 -10.49 -21.57
CA HIS A 662 32.69 -11.62 -20.71
C HIS A 662 33.10 -12.86 -21.52
N PHE A 663 32.44 -13.12 -22.65
CA PHE A 663 32.81 -14.19 -23.57
C PHE A 663 34.21 -14.03 -24.17
N LEU A 664 34.79 -12.82 -24.16
CA LEU A 664 36.16 -12.60 -24.64
C LEU A 664 37.24 -13.14 -23.70
N HIS A 665 36.92 -13.45 -22.44
CA HIS A 665 37.85 -14.10 -21.52
C HIS A 665 38.05 -15.60 -21.82
N PHE A 666 37.22 -16.18 -22.69
CA PHE A 666 37.45 -17.53 -23.19
C PHE A 666 38.54 -17.50 -24.28
N ASN A 667 39.56 -18.37 -24.17
CA ASN A 667 40.79 -18.37 -24.98
C ASN A 667 40.59 -18.77 -26.46
N SER A 668 39.38 -18.65 -27.04
CA SER A 668 39.10 -19.02 -28.43
C SER A 668 39.38 -17.89 -29.42
N SER A 669 40.13 -18.25 -30.46
CA SER A 669 40.40 -17.41 -31.63
C SER A 669 39.16 -17.05 -32.45
N SER A 670 38.20 -17.98 -32.59
CA SER A 670 37.06 -17.83 -33.50
C SER A 670 36.06 -16.77 -33.01
N LEU A 671 35.81 -16.74 -31.71
CA LEU A 671 34.88 -15.82 -31.05
C LEU A 671 35.45 -14.41 -30.93
N VAL A 672 36.74 -14.30 -30.60
CA VAL A 672 37.44 -13.01 -30.52
C VAL A 672 37.58 -12.38 -31.90
N VAL A 673 37.98 -13.14 -32.93
CA VAL A 673 38.08 -12.65 -34.31
C VAL A 673 36.72 -12.23 -34.87
N ARG A 674 35.64 -12.93 -34.53
CA ARG A 674 34.27 -12.54 -34.89
C ARG A 674 33.85 -11.20 -34.27
N ASN A 675 34.28 -10.90 -33.05
CA ASN A 675 33.96 -9.64 -32.37
C ASN A 675 34.74 -8.44 -32.91
N LEU A 676 35.89 -8.65 -33.57
CA LEU A 676 36.67 -7.58 -34.23
C LEU A 676 35.92 -6.87 -35.37
N ARG A 677 34.92 -7.52 -35.97
CA ARG A 677 34.03 -6.94 -36.99
C ARG A 677 32.70 -6.42 -36.43
N SER A 678 32.56 -6.33 -35.11
CA SER A 678 31.35 -5.78 -34.49
C SER A 678 31.12 -4.33 -34.93
N ARG A 679 29.86 -3.93 -35.15
CA ARG A 679 29.52 -2.52 -35.44
C ARG A 679 29.76 -1.58 -34.24
N TYR A 680 29.88 -2.13 -33.03
CA TYR A 680 30.08 -1.36 -31.79
C TYR A 680 31.58 -1.22 -31.47
N PRO A 681 32.14 0.00 -31.43
CA PRO A 681 33.57 0.21 -31.21
C PRO A 681 34.12 -0.41 -29.93
N ILE A 682 33.33 -0.39 -28.85
CA ILE A 682 33.75 -0.93 -27.55
C ILE A 682 33.98 -2.46 -27.59
N ILE A 683 33.14 -3.20 -28.33
CA ILE A 683 33.30 -4.65 -28.52
C ILE A 683 34.57 -4.93 -29.32
N ARG A 684 34.80 -4.18 -30.41
CA ARG A 684 35.99 -4.35 -31.25
C ARG A 684 37.27 -4.08 -30.49
N ARG A 685 37.31 -2.99 -29.71
CA ARG A 685 38.47 -2.62 -28.89
C ARG A 685 38.80 -3.69 -27.86
N ASN A 686 37.80 -4.14 -27.11
CA ASN A 686 38.01 -5.16 -26.07
C ASN A 686 38.42 -6.50 -26.70
N ALA A 687 37.84 -6.89 -27.85
CA ALA A 687 38.25 -8.08 -28.57
C ALA A 687 39.70 -7.99 -29.09
N ALA A 688 40.11 -6.83 -29.60
CA ALA A 688 41.48 -6.61 -30.05
C ALA A 688 42.48 -6.68 -28.89
N GLN A 689 42.13 -6.10 -27.74
CA GLN A 689 42.94 -6.15 -26.52
C GLN A 689 43.10 -7.59 -26.00
N GLN A 690 42.01 -8.34 -25.88
CA GLN A 690 42.06 -9.74 -25.42
C GLN A 690 42.87 -10.64 -26.37
N LEU A 691 42.73 -10.42 -27.68
CA LEU A 691 43.54 -11.13 -28.67
C LEU A 691 45.04 -10.81 -28.54
N TYR A 692 45.35 -9.54 -28.29
CA TYR A 692 46.72 -9.06 -28.08
C TYR A 692 47.35 -9.68 -26.81
N GLU A 693 46.60 -9.73 -25.70
CA GLU A 693 47.03 -10.35 -24.43
C GLU A 693 47.24 -11.87 -24.58
N CYS A 694 46.35 -12.58 -25.29
CA CYS A 694 46.52 -14.00 -25.63
C CYS A 694 47.79 -14.23 -26.46
N LEU A 695 47.98 -13.42 -27.51
CA LEU A 695 49.15 -13.51 -28.37
C LEU A 695 50.44 -13.09 -27.67
N ILE A 696 50.42 -12.40 -26.53
CA ILE A 696 51.63 -12.14 -25.72
C ILE A 696 51.91 -13.28 -24.75
N SER A 697 50.88 -13.94 -24.24
CA SER A 697 50.99 -15.01 -23.24
C SER A 697 51.34 -16.40 -23.81
N GLU A 698 51.14 -16.64 -25.12
CA GLU A 698 51.62 -17.86 -25.79
C GLU A 698 53.17 -17.98 -25.64
N CYS A 699 53.70 -19.14 -25.21
CA CYS A 699 55.15 -19.32 -25.07
C CYS A 699 55.86 -19.23 -26.43
N ASP A 700 57.10 -18.72 -26.46
CA ASP A 700 57.93 -18.67 -27.68
C ASP A 700 58.04 -20.06 -28.32
N SER A 701 57.36 -20.27 -29.46
CA SER A 701 57.51 -21.50 -30.22
C SER A 701 58.89 -21.51 -30.89
N SER A 702 59.52 -22.68 -30.97
CA SER A 702 60.84 -22.85 -31.59
C SER A 702 60.85 -22.65 -33.11
N ASN A 703 59.71 -22.24 -33.70
CA ASN A 703 59.49 -22.16 -35.13
C ASN A 703 59.49 -20.70 -35.59
N GLU A 704 60.55 -20.30 -36.30
CA GLU A 704 60.78 -18.91 -36.73
C GLU A 704 59.63 -18.34 -37.59
N ALA A 705 58.95 -19.20 -38.37
CA ALA A 705 57.78 -18.82 -39.16
C ALA A 705 56.55 -18.48 -38.31
N GLU A 706 56.36 -19.13 -37.17
CA GLU A 706 55.26 -18.80 -36.23
C GLU A 706 55.56 -17.52 -35.47
N ARG A 707 56.83 -17.29 -35.10
CA ARG A 707 57.27 -16.07 -34.43
C ARG A 707 57.07 -14.83 -35.32
N ASN A 708 57.39 -14.93 -36.62
CA ASN A 708 57.17 -13.84 -37.57
C ASN A 708 55.68 -13.54 -37.78
N LYS A 709 54.83 -14.56 -37.90
CA LYS A 709 53.36 -14.39 -38.00
C LYS A 709 52.76 -13.77 -36.74
N ARG A 710 53.29 -14.13 -35.56
CA ARG A 710 52.87 -13.57 -34.27
C ARG A 710 53.21 -12.09 -34.16
N VAL A 711 54.41 -11.68 -34.58
CA VAL A 711 54.80 -10.26 -34.65
C VAL A 711 53.92 -9.49 -35.65
N GLU A 712 53.63 -10.08 -36.81
CA GLU A 712 52.72 -9.49 -37.80
C GLU A 712 51.30 -9.25 -37.22
N LEU A 713 50.76 -10.23 -36.49
CA LEU A 713 49.47 -10.11 -35.80
C LEU A 713 49.46 -9.03 -34.72
N LEU A 714 50.50 -8.97 -33.88
CA LEU A 714 50.62 -7.97 -32.82
C LEU A 714 50.69 -6.55 -33.38
N ASN A 715 51.45 -6.36 -34.48
CA ASN A 715 51.52 -5.08 -35.17
C ASN A 715 50.15 -4.69 -35.75
N LEU A 716 49.50 -5.60 -36.45
CA LEU A 716 48.19 -5.36 -37.07
C LEU A 716 47.11 -5.01 -36.02
N LEU A 717 47.12 -5.65 -34.85
CA LEU A 717 46.21 -5.34 -33.74
C LEU A 717 46.48 -3.97 -33.11
N SER A 718 47.75 -3.58 -32.99
CA SER A 718 48.16 -2.31 -32.37
C SER A 718 47.96 -1.09 -33.29
N GLU A 719 48.17 -1.24 -34.59
CA GLU A 719 48.06 -0.16 -35.58
C GLU A 719 46.61 0.14 -35.98
N THR A 720 45.71 -0.85 -35.83
CA THR A 720 44.30 -0.69 -36.20
C THR A 720 43.57 0.21 -35.20
N LYS A 721 42.91 1.28 -35.69
CA LYS A 721 42.11 2.20 -34.87
C LYS A 721 40.72 1.61 -34.58
N TRP A 722 40.58 0.82 -33.53
CA TRP A 722 39.33 0.10 -33.21
C TRP A 722 38.14 0.99 -32.78
N ASN A 723 38.40 2.23 -32.34
CA ASN A 723 37.41 3.15 -31.76
C ASN A 723 36.58 3.97 -32.78
N ILE A 724 36.78 3.83 -34.09
CA ILE A 724 36.10 4.64 -35.11
C ILE A 724 34.74 4.09 -35.53
N THR A 725 33.77 4.95 -35.84
CA THR A 725 32.43 4.58 -36.35
C THR A 725 32.34 4.82 -37.87
N GLY A 726 31.69 3.92 -38.62
CA GLY A 726 31.28 4.23 -40.01
C GLY A 726 31.95 3.45 -41.16
N ASP A 727 32.74 2.40 -40.90
CA ASP A 727 33.37 1.59 -41.97
C ASP A 727 33.36 0.07 -41.64
N GLU A 728 32.18 -0.55 -41.71
CA GLU A 728 32.01 -1.98 -41.38
C GLU A 728 32.79 -2.89 -42.35
N GLN A 729 32.95 -2.49 -43.61
CA GLN A 729 33.70 -3.28 -44.60
C GLN A 729 35.20 -3.29 -44.33
N TYR A 730 35.77 -2.20 -43.83
CA TYR A 730 37.16 -2.15 -43.39
C TYR A 730 37.42 -3.15 -42.26
N PHE A 731 36.60 -3.17 -41.21
CA PHE A 731 36.80 -4.10 -40.08
C PHE A 731 36.54 -5.55 -40.44
N VAL A 732 35.64 -5.83 -41.39
CA VAL A 732 35.49 -7.19 -41.96
C VAL A 732 36.79 -7.62 -42.65
N LYS A 733 37.39 -6.78 -43.49
CA LYS A 733 38.67 -7.08 -44.16
C LYS A 733 39.82 -7.30 -43.16
N VAL A 734 39.97 -6.41 -42.18
CA VAL A 734 41.01 -6.53 -41.13
C VAL A 734 40.81 -7.81 -40.31
N SER A 735 39.56 -8.14 -39.94
CA SER A 735 39.27 -9.39 -39.23
C SER A 735 39.59 -10.63 -40.06
N HIS A 736 39.36 -10.60 -41.38
CA HIS A 736 39.71 -11.67 -42.30
C HIS A 736 41.23 -11.85 -42.43
N SER A 737 41.99 -10.76 -42.52
CA SER A 737 43.45 -10.84 -42.54
C SER A 737 44.02 -11.40 -41.23
N ILE A 738 43.47 -10.98 -40.08
CA ILE A 738 43.83 -11.55 -38.77
C ILE A 738 43.48 -13.04 -38.70
N ALA A 739 42.31 -13.44 -39.24
CA ALA A 739 41.90 -14.83 -39.32
C ALA A 739 42.86 -15.65 -40.21
N GLU A 740 43.18 -15.18 -41.42
CA GLU A 740 44.05 -15.87 -42.38
C GLU A 740 45.48 -16.07 -41.85
N ILE A 741 46.06 -15.04 -41.23
CA ILE A 741 47.41 -15.12 -40.65
C ILE A 741 47.44 -16.16 -39.52
N ARG A 742 46.39 -16.21 -38.68
CA ARG A 742 46.27 -17.18 -37.57
C ARG A 742 45.86 -18.59 -38.02
N MET A 743 45.02 -18.72 -39.06
CA MET A 743 44.45 -19.98 -39.58
C MET A 743 45.39 -20.81 -40.45
N SER A 744 46.61 -20.35 -40.72
CA SER A 744 47.67 -21.15 -41.38
C SER A 744 48.20 -22.33 -40.54
N SER A 745 47.50 -22.71 -39.45
CA SER A 745 47.82 -23.77 -38.50
C SER A 745 46.70 -24.81 -38.26
N ILE A 746 45.49 -24.66 -38.84
CA ILE A 746 44.36 -25.61 -38.64
C ILE A 746 43.56 -25.81 -39.94
N ASP A 747 43.25 -27.07 -40.26
CA ASP A 747 42.59 -27.56 -41.49
C ASP A 747 41.16 -27.00 -41.70
N VAL A 748 40.86 -26.55 -42.92
CA VAL A 748 39.71 -25.67 -43.25
C VAL A 748 38.73 -26.38 -44.18
N THR A 749 37.64 -26.91 -43.63
CA THR A 749 36.47 -27.31 -44.44
C THR A 749 35.10 -26.89 -43.89
N GLU A 750 34.96 -26.40 -42.66
CA GLU A 750 33.63 -26.08 -42.08
C GLU A 750 33.21 -24.60 -42.05
N ILE A 751 34.14 -23.63 -42.13
CA ILE A 751 33.81 -22.20 -41.92
C ILE A 751 33.22 -21.52 -43.17
N LEU A 752 33.47 -22.06 -44.37
CA LEU A 752 33.08 -21.43 -45.63
C LEU A 752 31.60 -21.61 -46.05
N ARG A 753 30.78 -22.33 -45.28
CA ARG A 753 29.36 -22.58 -45.63
C ARG A 753 28.35 -21.62 -45.00
N ALA A 754 28.72 -20.82 -44.00
CA ALA A 754 27.75 -20.02 -43.24
C ALA A 754 27.51 -18.58 -43.76
N SER A 755 28.20 -18.14 -44.82
CA SER A 755 28.30 -16.71 -45.17
C SER A 755 27.40 -16.24 -46.31
N ALA A 756 26.55 -17.08 -46.89
CA ALA A 756 25.68 -16.70 -48.00
C ALA A 756 24.20 -16.73 -47.59
N GLU A 757 23.67 -15.58 -47.16
CA GLU A 757 22.34 -15.04 -47.54
C GLU A 757 21.83 -13.99 -46.54
N VAL A 758 21.91 -12.69 -46.88
CA VAL A 758 20.84 -11.71 -46.58
C VAL A 758 20.81 -10.64 -47.69
N LYS A 759 19.67 -10.54 -48.38
CA LYS A 759 19.37 -9.56 -49.43
C LYS A 759 18.94 -8.20 -48.85
N LEU A 760 19.41 -7.12 -49.47
CA LEU A 760 19.01 -5.72 -49.27
C LEU A 760 17.78 -5.33 -50.12
N LYS A 761 16.87 -4.51 -49.56
CA LYS A 761 15.99 -3.47 -50.16
C LYS A 761 15.13 -2.88 -49.02
N ARG A 762 14.82 -1.58 -48.86
CA ARG A 762 14.52 -0.45 -49.77
C ARG A 762 14.56 0.91 -48.98
N PRO A 763 14.24 2.09 -49.55
CA PRO A 763 15.12 3.28 -49.63
C PRO A 763 14.92 4.35 -48.55
N ARG A 764 15.89 5.29 -48.51
CA ARG A 764 15.90 6.55 -47.72
C ARG A 764 14.79 7.52 -48.15
N ILE A 765 14.13 8.14 -47.17
CA ILE A 765 13.37 9.38 -47.31
C ILE A 765 14.32 10.54 -47.00
N ASP A 766 14.32 11.53 -47.89
CA ASP A 766 15.09 12.77 -47.81
C ASP A 766 14.29 13.78 -46.98
N ILE A 767 14.89 14.33 -45.92
CA ILE A 767 14.34 15.47 -45.17
C ILE A 767 15.46 16.50 -45.00
N SER A 768 15.75 17.22 -46.07
CA SER A 768 16.30 18.56 -46.01
C SER A 768 15.13 19.53 -45.86
N ASN A 769 14.87 19.97 -44.62
CA ASN A 769 14.31 21.28 -44.23
C ASN A 769 13.67 21.15 -42.85
N LEU A 770 14.26 21.80 -41.83
CA LEU A 770 13.61 22.84 -41.03
C LEU A 770 14.57 23.30 -39.92
N SER A 771 15.12 24.49 -40.11
CA SER A 771 15.67 25.35 -39.07
C SER A 771 14.53 25.98 -38.27
N THR A 772 14.60 25.92 -36.94
CA THR A 772 14.38 27.00 -35.95
C THR A 772 14.04 26.34 -34.61
N ALA A 773 14.99 26.44 -33.67
CA ALA A 773 14.85 25.90 -32.32
C ALA A 773 13.86 26.74 -31.52
N THR A 774 12.79 26.11 -31.06
CA THR A 774 11.98 26.55 -29.92
C THR A 774 12.09 25.43 -28.89
N THR A 775 12.87 25.65 -27.85
CA THR A 775 12.98 24.72 -26.71
C THR A 775 11.64 24.68 -26.01
N THR A 776 11.02 23.50 -25.95
CA THR A 776 9.72 23.32 -25.30
C THR A 776 9.89 23.16 -23.79
N PRO A 777 8.83 23.40 -22.98
CA PRO A 777 8.84 23.11 -21.55
C PRO A 777 9.20 21.65 -21.23
N GLU A 778 8.95 20.74 -22.16
CA GLU A 778 9.33 19.31 -22.07
C GLU A 778 10.84 19.09 -22.22
N ASP A 779 11.54 19.92 -23.02
CA ASP A 779 13.01 19.89 -23.11
C ASP A 779 13.68 20.46 -21.85
N ILE A 780 13.02 21.41 -21.17
CA ILE A 780 13.46 21.96 -19.88
C ILE A 780 13.21 20.95 -18.75
N LEU A 781 12.05 20.29 -18.76
CA LEU A 781 11.74 19.20 -17.82
C LEU A 781 12.71 18.03 -18.01
N ALA A 782 13.03 17.65 -19.26
CA ALA A 782 14.00 16.61 -19.56
C ALA A 782 15.46 17.00 -19.27
N ALA A 783 15.76 18.30 -19.12
CA ALA A 783 17.05 18.78 -18.65
C ALA A 783 17.14 18.75 -17.12
N LEU A 784 16.06 19.11 -16.41
CA LEU A 784 15.96 19.02 -14.95
C LEU A 784 15.91 17.56 -14.46
N GLU A 785 15.18 16.67 -15.15
CA GLU A 785 15.15 15.22 -14.87
C GLU A 785 16.49 14.52 -15.19
N ARG A 786 17.38 15.13 -15.97
CA ARG A 786 18.74 14.61 -16.21
C ARG A 786 19.70 14.92 -15.07
N ASP A 787 19.46 15.96 -14.28
CA ASP A 787 20.32 16.35 -13.16
C ASP A 787 20.05 15.56 -11.87
N GLU A 788 18.83 15.03 -11.67
CA GLU A 788 18.50 14.21 -10.48
C GLU A 788 19.00 12.74 -10.55
N SER A 789 19.88 12.40 -11.51
CA SER A 789 20.30 11.02 -11.76
C SER A 789 21.77 10.69 -11.44
N GLN A 790 22.42 11.51 -10.62
CA GLN A 790 23.70 11.16 -9.98
C GLN A 790 23.53 11.16 -8.45
N ALA A 791 23.24 9.99 -7.88
CA ALA A 791 23.51 9.77 -6.46
C ALA A 791 25.04 9.82 -6.26
N VAL A 792 25.56 11.01 -5.93
CA VAL A 792 26.95 11.18 -5.54
C VAL A 792 27.09 10.54 -4.16
N VAL A 793 27.82 9.44 -4.08
CA VAL A 793 28.23 8.87 -2.78
C VAL A 793 29.14 9.90 -2.13
N VAL A 794 28.65 10.55 -1.06
CA VAL A 794 29.43 11.52 -0.28
C VAL A 794 30.36 10.74 0.65
N ASP A 795 31.66 10.81 0.40
CA ASP A 795 32.69 10.26 1.28
C ASP A 795 33.27 11.33 2.22
N GLU A 796 34.08 10.94 3.20
CA GLU A 796 34.70 11.88 4.17
C GLU A 796 35.47 13.02 3.48
N ALA A 797 36.10 12.74 2.34
CA ALA A 797 36.83 13.71 1.54
C ALA A 797 35.89 14.69 0.80
N ALA A 798 34.69 14.25 0.42
CA ALA A 798 33.65 15.10 -0.14
C ALA A 798 33.10 16.08 0.91
N VAL A 799 32.83 15.64 2.15
CA VAL A 799 32.35 16.54 3.22
C VAL A 799 33.31 17.71 3.44
N LYS A 800 34.61 17.41 3.58
CA LYS A 800 35.65 18.44 3.73
C LYS A 800 35.68 19.41 2.54
N ARG A 801 35.56 18.91 1.31
CA ARG A 801 35.55 19.75 0.11
C ARG A 801 34.32 20.66 0.07
N ILE A 802 33.15 20.13 0.38
CA ILE A 802 31.87 20.86 0.41
C ILE A 802 31.95 22.00 1.44
N VAL A 803 32.41 21.73 2.67
CA VAL A 803 32.56 22.76 3.71
C VAL A 803 33.57 23.83 3.30
N MET A 804 34.74 23.43 2.81
CA MET A 804 35.75 24.39 2.31
C MET A 804 35.26 25.24 1.13
N GLN A 805 34.43 24.66 0.27
CA GLN A 805 33.84 25.36 -0.86
C GLN A 805 32.83 26.41 -0.36
N LEU A 806 31.96 26.04 0.58
CA LEU A 806 31.03 26.98 1.22
C LEU A 806 31.76 28.16 1.85
N GLU A 807 32.77 27.91 2.68
CA GLU A 807 33.57 28.97 3.34
C GLU A 807 34.20 29.92 2.30
N LYS A 808 34.78 29.35 1.24
CA LYS A 808 35.41 30.14 0.17
C LYS A 808 34.39 31.01 -0.57
N ARG A 809 33.21 30.48 -0.89
CA ARG A 809 32.14 31.24 -1.55
C ARG A 809 31.57 32.31 -0.61
N CYS A 810 31.40 32.00 0.67
CA CYS A 810 30.98 32.96 1.69
C CYS A 810 31.96 34.15 1.79
N LEU A 811 33.27 33.86 1.83
CA LEU A 811 34.30 34.90 1.90
C LEU A 811 34.33 35.76 0.63
N LYS A 812 34.26 35.13 -0.55
CA LYS A 812 34.21 35.84 -1.84
C LYS A 812 32.97 36.74 -1.94
N ASN A 813 31.80 36.24 -1.56
CA ASN A 813 30.56 37.03 -1.56
C ASN A 813 30.70 38.23 -0.60
N ARG A 814 31.21 38.01 0.62
CA ARG A 814 31.46 39.10 1.58
C ARG A 814 32.43 40.15 1.05
N GLU A 815 33.53 39.77 0.43
CA GLU A 815 34.47 40.69 -0.20
C GLU A 815 33.82 41.51 -1.32
N MET A 816 33.01 40.88 -2.16
CA MET A 816 32.31 41.53 -3.26
C MET A 816 31.24 42.51 -2.75
N ARG A 817 30.51 42.15 -1.68
CA ARG A 817 29.55 43.04 -1.01
C ARG A 817 30.23 44.24 -0.33
N ILE A 818 31.39 44.06 0.28
CA ILE A 818 32.17 45.18 0.84
C ILE A 818 32.69 46.10 -0.28
N LYS A 819 33.15 45.52 -1.39
CA LYS A 819 33.76 46.25 -2.51
C LYS A 819 32.75 47.00 -3.38
N TYR A 820 31.52 46.50 -3.48
CA TYR A 820 30.48 47.00 -4.37
C TYR A 820 29.13 47.19 -3.67
N GLY A 821 29.13 47.59 -2.40
CA GLY A 821 27.92 47.61 -1.54
C GLY A 821 26.70 48.35 -2.12
N ASP A 822 26.92 49.41 -2.89
CA ASP A 822 25.85 50.19 -3.53
C ASP A 822 25.43 49.65 -4.92
N GLU A 823 26.08 48.59 -5.42
CA GLU A 823 25.88 48.05 -6.77
C GLU A 823 25.57 46.53 -6.76
N PRO A 824 24.33 46.11 -6.42
CA PRO A 824 23.94 44.70 -6.31
C PRO A 824 24.26 43.82 -7.53
N ALA A 825 24.15 44.39 -8.74
CA ALA A 825 24.46 43.68 -9.98
C ALA A 825 25.91 43.17 -10.06
N LYS A 826 26.86 43.77 -9.34
CA LYS A 826 28.28 43.40 -9.37
C LYS A 826 28.64 42.25 -8.44
N PHE A 827 27.83 41.97 -7.42
CA PHE A 827 28.04 40.85 -6.50
C PHE A 827 26.99 39.74 -6.63
N MET A 828 25.94 39.95 -7.43
CA MET A 828 24.88 38.96 -7.70
C MET A 828 25.43 37.60 -8.14
N GLU A 829 26.42 37.55 -9.04
CA GLU A 829 27.03 36.28 -9.47
C GLU A 829 27.69 35.54 -8.30
N SER A 830 28.37 36.26 -7.39
CA SER A 830 28.95 35.64 -6.19
C SER A 830 27.90 35.18 -5.17
N GLU A 831 26.68 35.71 -5.25
CA GLU A 831 25.54 35.32 -4.40
C GLU A 831 24.85 34.05 -4.93
N ILE A 832 24.71 33.94 -6.26
CA ILE A 832 24.27 32.71 -6.92
C ILE A 832 25.24 31.56 -6.62
N GLU A 833 26.55 31.81 -6.77
CA GLU A 833 27.59 30.82 -6.45
C GLU A 833 27.59 30.40 -4.96
N LEU A 834 27.20 31.30 -4.05
CA LEU A 834 27.06 30.99 -2.62
C LEU A 834 25.82 30.12 -2.38
N ASN A 835 24.70 30.46 -3.03
CA ASN A 835 23.48 29.67 -2.95
C ASN A 835 23.68 28.26 -3.52
N GLU A 836 24.37 28.11 -4.66
CA GLU A 836 24.75 26.81 -5.23
C GLU A 836 25.57 25.97 -4.22
N ALA A 837 26.51 26.59 -3.50
CA ALA A 837 27.30 25.90 -2.48
C ALA A 837 26.46 25.47 -1.27
N ILE A 838 25.43 26.22 -0.89
CA ILE A 838 24.44 25.80 0.12
C ILE A 838 23.62 24.63 -0.41
N GLN A 839 23.21 24.67 -1.68
CA GLN A 839 22.43 23.59 -2.31
C GLN A 839 23.20 22.26 -2.35
N GLU A 840 24.51 22.30 -2.65
CA GLU A 840 25.39 21.11 -2.62
C GLU A 840 25.44 20.43 -1.24
N MET A 841 25.20 21.16 -0.14
CA MET A 841 25.23 20.60 1.21
C MET A 841 24.03 19.70 1.53
N HIS A 842 22.91 19.79 0.79
CA HIS A 842 21.75 18.92 1.01
C HIS A 842 22.09 17.44 0.80
N ALA A 843 23.12 17.12 0.00
CA ALA A 843 23.62 15.76 -0.12
C ALA A 843 24.07 15.16 1.24
N LEU A 844 24.51 16.00 2.19
CA LEU A 844 24.90 15.58 3.54
C LEU A 844 23.69 15.11 4.37
N ALA A 845 22.50 15.69 4.15
CA ALA A 845 21.30 15.30 4.89
C ALA A 845 20.98 13.82 4.73
N THR A 846 21.33 13.23 3.57
CA THR A 846 21.13 11.81 3.28
C THR A 846 22.16 10.86 3.94
N GLN A 847 23.17 11.39 4.66
CA GLN A 847 24.24 10.61 5.30
C GLN A 847 24.55 11.12 6.74
N PRO A 848 23.67 10.86 7.72
CA PRO A 848 23.80 11.36 9.11
C PRO A 848 25.10 10.93 9.83
N ASP A 849 25.66 9.79 9.46
CA ASP A 849 26.93 9.28 9.99
C ASP A 849 28.12 10.25 9.78
N LEU A 850 28.01 11.15 8.80
CA LEU A 850 29.06 12.10 8.45
C LEU A 850 28.91 13.46 9.14
N TYR A 851 27.86 13.68 9.95
CA TYR A 851 27.61 14.96 10.62
C TYR A 851 28.72 15.35 11.60
N GLU A 852 29.39 14.37 12.19
CA GLU A 852 30.56 14.64 13.03
C GLU A 852 31.66 15.38 12.24
N LEU A 853 31.87 15.02 10.98
CA LEU A 853 32.84 15.69 10.12
C LEU A 853 32.37 17.09 9.71
N LEU A 854 31.06 17.32 9.54
CA LEU A 854 30.52 18.65 9.29
C LEU A 854 30.84 19.61 10.46
N VAL A 855 30.69 19.12 11.69
CA VAL A 855 31.04 19.85 12.92
C VAL A 855 32.54 20.09 13.00
N ASP A 856 33.36 19.04 12.84
CA ASP A 856 34.81 19.14 13.01
C ASP A 856 35.49 20.06 11.98
N HIS A 857 34.90 20.21 10.79
CA HIS A 857 35.38 21.12 9.76
C HIS A 857 34.80 22.54 9.86
N GLY A 858 34.02 22.87 10.90
CA GLY A 858 33.49 24.22 11.13
C GLY A 858 32.27 24.60 10.28
N GLY A 859 31.58 23.61 9.70
CA GLY A 859 30.40 23.86 8.86
C GLY A 859 29.25 24.51 9.63
N THR A 860 29.01 24.11 10.89
CA THR A 860 27.96 24.67 11.75
C THR A 860 28.13 26.17 11.99
N ALA A 861 29.35 26.60 12.29
CA ALA A 861 29.67 28.02 12.52
C ALA A 861 29.41 28.86 11.25
N THR A 862 29.77 28.32 10.08
CA THR A 862 29.53 28.99 8.79
C THR A 862 28.04 29.09 8.47
N LEU A 863 27.26 28.05 8.73
CA LEU A 863 25.79 28.06 8.55
C LEU A 863 25.13 29.10 9.47
N LEU A 864 25.49 29.13 10.76
CA LEU A 864 24.97 30.13 11.70
C LEU A 864 25.35 31.56 11.30
N GLN A 865 26.56 31.77 10.78
CA GLN A 865 26.97 33.07 10.26
C GLN A 865 26.13 33.51 9.05
N LEU A 866 25.79 32.57 8.16
CA LEU A 866 24.99 32.85 6.96
C LEU A 866 23.53 33.17 7.29
N LEU A 867 22.99 32.74 8.44
CA LEU A 867 21.66 33.18 8.89
C LEU A 867 21.58 34.70 9.10
N ALA A 868 22.70 35.37 9.41
CA ALA A 868 22.78 36.82 9.53
C ALA A 868 22.97 37.55 8.19
N HIS A 869 22.92 36.85 7.05
CA HIS A 869 23.10 37.45 5.72
C HIS A 869 22.02 38.49 5.39
N GLU A 870 22.36 39.51 4.61
CA GLU A 870 21.43 40.61 4.29
C GLU A 870 20.36 40.22 3.25
N ASN A 871 20.66 39.27 2.37
CA ASN A 871 19.66 38.69 1.45
C ASN A 871 18.88 37.57 2.13
N SER A 872 17.55 37.71 2.20
CA SER A 872 16.61 36.73 2.75
C SER A 872 16.59 35.41 1.98
N ASP A 873 16.90 35.39 0.67
CA ASP A 873 16.99 34.16 -0.12
C ASP A 873 18.09 33.22 0.40
N VAL A 874 19.26 33.79 0.74
CA VAL A 874 20.39 33.05 1.31
C VAL A 874 20.04 32.52 2.69
N VAL A 875 19.35 33.33 3.51
CA VAL A 875 18.91 32.91 4.84
C VAL A 875 17.86 31.80 4.74
N GLY A 876 16.90 31.91 3.81
CA GLY A 876 15.92 30.87 3.53
C GLY A 876 16.56 29.55 3.08
N ALA A 877 17.55 29.61 2.18
CA ALA A 877 18.30 28.44 1.74
C ALA A 877 19.03 27.73 2.90
N VAL A 878 19.64 28.49 3.82
CA VAL A 878 20.30 27.92 5.00
C VAL A 878 19.29 27.31 5.98
N ILE A 879 18.14 27.95 6.18
CA ILE A 879 17.08 27.41 7.04
C ILE A 879 16.54 26.08 6.47
N ASN A 880 16.33 26.00 5.15
CA ASN A 880 15.88 24.77 4.49
C ASN A 880 16.89 23.64 4.69
N LEU A 881 18.19 23.93 4.52
CA LEU A 881 19.25 22.96 4.79
C LEU A 881 19.26 22.53 6.26
N LEU A 882 19.14 23.46 7.21
CA LEU A 882 19.06 23.13 8.63
C LEU A 882 17.81 22.29 8.96
N GLN A 883 16.69 22.55 8.30
CA GLN A 883 15.45 21.79 8.47
C GLN A 883 15.62 20.33 8.04
N GLU A 884 16.30 20.07 6.92
CA GLU A 884 16.63 18.71 6.49
C GLU A 884 17.69 18.04 7.37
N LEU A 885 18.75 18.77 7.78
CA LEU A 885 19.79 18.24 8.66
C LEU A 885 19.28 17.92 10.08
N THR A 886 18.14 18.50 10.47
CA THR A 886 17.51 18.28 11.77
C THR A 886 16.27 17.39 11.70
N ASP A 887 15.89 16.88 10.53
CA ASP A 887 14.70 16.04 10.39
C ASP A 887 14.74 14.79 11.30
N VAL A 888 13.63 14.48 11.98
CA VAL A 888 13.60 13.46 13.05
C VAL A 888 13.91 12.05 12.52
N ASP A 889 13.48 11.71 11.31
CA ASP A 889 13.80 10.40 10.71
C ASP A 889 15.30 10.34 10.38
N THR A 890 15.86 11.44 9.90
CA THR A 890 17.29 11.61 9.60
C THR A 890 18.16 11.53 10.88
N LEU A 891 17.73 12.16 11.97
CA LEU A 891 18.46 12.15 13.25
C LEU A 891 18.48 10.75 13.91
N ASN A 892 17.44 9.94 13.71
CA ASN A 892 17.34 8.58 14.26
C ASN A 892 18.27 7.56 13.55
N GLU A 893 18.70 7.84 12.31
CA GLU A 893 19.57 6.94 11.55
C GLU A 893 21.05 6.99 11.98
N GLY A 894 21.52 8.12 12.54
CA GLY A 894 22.93 8.37 12.91
C GLY A 894 23.13 8.98 14.30
N GLU A 895 22.59 8.33 15.34
CA GLU A 895 22.40 8.85 16.70
C GLU A 895 23.63 9.59 17.31
N SER A 896 24.86 9.11 17.04
CA SER A 896 26.09 9.73 17.57
C SER A 896 26.49 11.03 16.84
N GLY A 897 26.43 11.05 15.50
CA GLY A 897 26.77 12.22 14.68
C GLY A 897 25.70 13.31 14.78
N ALA A 898 24.43 12.89 14.74
CA ALA A 898 23.25 13.72 14.96
C ALA A 898 23.28 14.42 16.33
N ALA A 899 23.57 13.66 17.40
CA ALA A 899 23.69 14.24 18.74
C ALA A 899 24.76 15.33 18.82
N LYS A 900 25.94 15.10 18.25
CA LYS A 900 27.04 16.07 18.25
C LYS A 900 26.67 17.34 17.46
N LEU A 901 26.01 17.19 16.31
CA LEU A 901 25.55 18.32 15.49
C LEU A 901 24.56 19.20 16.26
N ILE A 902 23.50 18.62 16.82
CA ILE A 902 22.45 19.36 17.54
C ILE A 902 23.03 20.02 18.80
N ASP A 903 23.85 19.30 19.57
CA ASP A 903 24.46 19.82 20.79
C ASP A 903 25.36 21.04 20.49
N VAL A 904 26.13 21.02 19.39
CA VAL A 904 26.97 22.14 18.96
C VAL A 904 26.14 23.32 18.43
N LEU A 905 25.16 23.06 17.56
CA LEU A 905 24.30 24.13 17.01
C LEU A 905 23.57 24.90 18.12
N VAL A 906 22.99 24.19 19.10
CA VAL A 906 22.28 24.82 20.22
C VAL A 906 23.26 25.55 21.16
N ALA A 907 24.44 24.97 21.42
CA ALA A 907 25.49 25.63 22.20
C ALA A 907 25.97 26.94 21.55
N ASP A 908 26.06 26.97 20.23
CA ASP A 908 26.41 28.14 19.42
C ASP A 908 25.21 29.07 19.14
N GLN A 909 24.18 29.03 19.99
CA GLN A 909 23.04 29.95 19.96
C GLN A 909 22.18 29.87 18.69
N LEU A 910 21.96 28.66 18.15
CA LEU A 910 21.04 28.46 17.02
C LEU A 910 19.66 29.10 17.25
N ILE A 911 19.05 28.90 18.43
CA ILE A 911 17.69 29.37 18.69
C ILE A 911 17.64 30.90 18.71
N GLU A 912 18.59 31.56 19.39
CA GLU A 912 18.70 33.02 19.41
C GLU A 912 18.93 33.57 17.99
N THR A 913 19.78 32.90 17.21
CA THR A 913 20.10 33.30 15.84
C THR A 913 18.89 33.20 14.91
N LEU A 914 18.15 32.08 14.94
CA LEU A 914 16.90 31.92 14.18
C LEU A 914 15.87 32.98 14.58
N VAL A 915 15.73 33.26 15.88
CA VAL A 915 14.79 34.27 16.37
C VAL A 915 15.17 35.66 15.84
N GLN A 916 16.42 36.09 16.03
CA GLN A 916 16.84 37.46 15.72
C GLN A 916 17.04 37.71 14.22
N GLN A 917 17.59 36.74 13.49
CA GLN A 917 18.03 36.94 12.10
C GLN A 917 17.01 36.46 11.07
N SER A 918 16.06 35.61 11.48
CA SER A 918 15.01 35.09 10.60
C SER A 918 13.64 35.54 11.09
N ILE A 919 13.18 35.01 12.22
CA ILE A 919 11.79 35.12 12.70
C ILE A 919 11.37 36.57 13.01
N GLU A 920 12.25 37.40 13.57
CA GLU A 920 11.93 38.82 13.87
C GLU A 920 12.23 39.78 12.71
N ARG A 921 13.03 39.37 11.72
CA ARG A 921 13.51 40.25 10.63
C ARG A 921 12.72 40.10 9.34
N MET A 922 12.21 38.91 9.05
CA MET A 922 11.51 38.56 7.80
C MET A 922 10.05 39.07 7.79
N ASP A 923 9.54 39.36 6.60
CA ASP A 923 8.19 39.87 6.35
C ASP A 923 7.26 38.73 5.93
N GLU A 924 6.37 38.30 6.82
CA GLU A 924 5.37 37.25 6.57
C GLU A 924 4.34 37.60 5.46
N THR A 925 4.33 38.83 4.94
CA THR A 925 3.54 39.17 3.75
C THR A 925 4.18 38.70 2.44
N ILE A 926 5.49 38.42 2.47
CA ILE A 926 6.24 37.83 1.37
C ILE A 926 6.22 36.31 1.55
N LYS A 927 5.70 35.59 0.55
CA LYS A 927 5.47 34.14 0.65
C LYS A 927 6.75 33.37 0.99
N ASP A 928 7.84 33.62 0.26
CA ASP A 928 9.09 32.88 0.44
C ASP A 928 9.72 33.12 1.82
N GLU A 929 9.54 34.33 2.38
CA GLU A 929 9.98 34.66 3.73
C GLU A 929 9.05 34.08 4.81
N ALA A 930 7.75 34.00 4.55
CA ALA A 930 6.81 33.30 5.42
C ALA A 930 7.11 31.79 5.48
N ASP A 931 7.44 31.17 4.34
CA ASP A 931 7.86 29.77 4.25
C ASP A 931 9.20 29.55 4.99
N ALA A 932 10.14 30.50 4.90
CA ALA A 932 11.40 30.45 5.67
C ALA A 932 11.17 30.54 7.18
N ILE A 933 10.24 31.38 7.65
CA ILE A 933 9.84 31.43 9.08
C ILE A 933 9.23 30.10 9.50
N HIS A 934 8.38 29.50 8.66
CA HIS A 934 7.79 28.19 8.92
C HIS A 934 8.86 27.12 9.12
N ASN A 935 9.83 27.04 8.20
CA ASN A 935 10.91 26.07 8.27
C ASN A 935 11.83 26.33 9.48
N ALA A 936 12.03 27.59 9.88
CA ALA A 936 12.76 27.91 11.11
C ALA A 936 12.04 27.39 12.37
N LEU A 937 10.71 27.44 12.41
CA LEU A 937 9.93 26.82 13.48
C LEU A 937 10.04 25.29 13.46
N SER A 938 10.03 24.66 12.28
CA SER A 938 10.27 23.22 12.12
C SER A 938 11.64 22.79 12.62
N VAL A 939 12.71 23.58 12.36
CA VAL A 939 14.04 23.31 12.93
C VAL A 939 13.98 23.26 14.46
N VAL A 940 13.24 24.18 15.09
CA VAL A 940 13.10 24.17 16.55
C VAL A 940 12.29 22.98 17.05
N GLU A 941 11.20 22.63 16.37
CA GLU A 941 10.38 21.45 16.68
C GLU A 941 11.24 20.17 16.66
N ASN A 942 11.96 19.97 15.55
CA ASN A 942 12.89 18.87 15.36
C ASN A 942 13.94 18.78 16.48
N VAL A 943 14.53 19.91 16.87
CA VAL A 943 15.49 19.99 17.99
C VAL A 943 14.85 19.58 19.32
N LEU A 944 13.60 20.00 19.57
CA LEU A 944 12.88 19.68 20.81
C LEU A 944 12.41 18.22 20.86
N ASP A 945 12.01 17.65 19.72
CA ASP A 945 11.63 16.24 19.61
C ASP A 945 12.83 15.32 19.87
N PHE A 946 14.00 15.68 19.33
CA PHE A 946 15.23 14.92 19.54
C PHE A 946 15.84 15.16 20.93
N ARG A 947 15.83 16.40 21.44
CA ARG A 947 16.38 16.77 22.76
C ARG A 947 15.41 17.68 23.53
N PRO A 948 14.41 17.09 24.23
CA PRO A 948 13.42 17.84 25.01
C PRO A 948 14.02 18.71 26.12
N SER A 949 15.24 18.40 26.59
CA SER A 949 15.97 19.18 27.59
C SER A 949 16.30 20.60 27.16
N PHE A 950 16.27 20.91 25.85
CA PHE A 950 16.55 22.26 25.35
C PHE A 950 15.34 23.21 25.41
N ALA A 951 14.19 22.76 25.92
CA ALA A 951 13.01 23.61 26.10
C ALA A 951 13.29 24.88 26.93
N ASP A 952 14.14 24.80 27.97
CA ASP A 952 14.54 25.97 28.76
C ASP A 952 15.36 26.97 27.92
N ILE A 953 16.26 26.47 27.07
CA ILE A 953 17.08 27.29 26.17
C ILE A 953 16.19 28.05 25.19
N CYS A 954 15.17 27.40 24.60
CA CYS A 954 14.21 28.07 23.72
C CYS A 954 13.47 29.21 24.42
N VAL A 955 13.17 29.07 25.71
CA VAL A 955 12.53 30.13 26.50
C VAL A 955 13.50 31.27 26.82
N GLU A 956 14.76 30.96 27.14
CA GLU A 956 15.78 31.95 27.46
C GLU A 956 16.25 32.75 26.25
N GLN A 957 16.39 32.11 25.09
CA GLN A 957 16.86 32.69 23.83
C GLN A 957 15.76 33.41 23.02
N GLY A 958 14.63 33.74 23.66
CA GLY A 958 13.65 34.71 23.13
C GLY A 958 12.50 34.14 22.29
N LEU A 959 12.57 32.87 21.87
CA LEU A 959 11.52 32.25 21.04
C LEU A 959 10.15 32.28 21.71
N PHE A 960 10.08 31.95 23.00
CA PHE A 960 8.82 31.91 23.75
C PHE A 960 8.05 33.25 23.70
N ALA A 961 8.76 34.38 23.77
CA ALA A 961 8.13 35.69 23.73
C ALA A 961 7.55 36.00 22.34
N TRP A 962 8.23 35.57 21.27
CA TRP A 962 7.73 35.72 19.91
C TRP A 962 6.50 34.83 19.68
N LEU A 963 6.58 33.54 20.05
CA LEU A 963 5.47 32.58 19.91
C LEU A 963 4.20 33.06 20.61
N LEU A 964 4.34 33.57 21.85
CA LEU A 964 3.22 34.14 22.61
C LEU A 964 2.57 35.32 21.87
N ARG A 965 3.36 36.25 21.35
CA ARG A 965 2.83 37.41 20.59
C ARG A 965 2.16 36.97 19.30
N ARG A 966 2.77 36.03 18.56
CA ARG A 966 2.28 35.56 17.27
C ARG A 966 1.00 34.74 17.40
N ALA A 967 0.99 33.75 18.29
CA ALA A 967 -0.17 32.91 18.55
C ALA A 967 -1.39 33.71 19.04
N THR A 968 -1.18 34.79 19.79
CA THR A 968 -2.26 35.65 20.32
C THR A 968 -2.55 36.88 19.47
N GLN A 969 -1.92 37.02 18.31
CA GLN A 969 -2.09 38.16 17.41
C GLN A 969 -3.54 38.24 16.88
N ARG A 970 -4.09 39.45 16.79
CA ARG A 970 -5.41 39.67 16.18
C ARG A 970 -5.31 39.63 14.66
N GLY A 971 -6.25 38.96 14.00
CA GLY A 971 -6.29 38.85 12.54
C GLY A 971 -6.69 37.45 12.08
N ALA A 972 -6.65 37.23 10.77
CA ALA A 972 -6.88 35.93 10.17
C ALA A 972 -5.88 34.87 10.69
N LEU A 973 -6.27 33.60 10.61
CA LEU A 973 -5.35 32.50 10.85
C LEU A 973 -4.57 32.21 9.58
N ASP A 974 -3.25 32.07 9.74
CA ASP A 974 -2.31 31.64 8.71
C ASP A 974 -1.45 30.48 9.28
N ALA A 975 -0.64 29.85 8.43
CA ALA A 975 0.14 28.66 8.80
C ALA A 975 1.13 28.92 9.95
N ASN A 976 1.80 30.07 9.95
CA ASN A 976 2.80 30.41 10.97
C ASN A 976 2.15 30.74 12.32
N LYS A 977 0.98 31.38 12.31
CA LYS A 977 0.18 31.60 13.52
C LYS A 977 -0.29 30.28 14.14
N MET A 978 -0.71 29.35 13.29
CA MET A 978 -1.12 28.02 13.71
C MET A 978 0.06 27.28 14.37
N PHE A 979 1.19 27.22 13.67
CA PHE A 979 2.41 26.57 14.16
C PHE A 979 2.94 27.23 15.45
N ALA A 980 2.88 28.56 15.53
CA ALA A 980 3.25 29.29 16.74
C ALA A 980 2.39 28.91 17.95
N SER A 981 1.09 28.64 17.76
CA SER A 981 0.22 28.22 18.86
C SER A 981 0.50 26.80 19.36
N GLU A 982 0.93 25.91 18.47
CA GLU A 982 1.33 24.55 18.79
C GLU A 982 2.64 24.52 19.58
N LEU A 983 3.69 25.15 19.06
CA LEU A 983 4.99 25.25 19.75
C LEU A 983 4.89 25.99 21.10
N LEU A 984 4.03 27.02 21.19
CA LEU A 984 3.75 27.68 22.47
C LEU A 984 3.14 26.74 23.50
N SER A 985 2.14 25.95 23.08
CA SER A 985 1.50 24.93 23.91
C SER A 985 2.52 23.88 24.36
N LEU A 986 3.37 23.41 23.45
CA LEU A 986 4.43 22.45 23.73
C LEU A 986 5.42 22.98 24.78
N LEU A 987 5.97 24.19 24.61
CA LEU A 987 6.90 24.77 25.59
C LEU A 987 6.27 24.94 26.98
N LEU A 988 5.00 25.35 27.06
CA LEU A 988 4.29 25.49 28.34
C LEU A 988 4.02 24.14 29.04
N GLN A 989 3.88 23.06 28.27
CA GLN A 989 3.75 21.71 28.82
C GLN A 989 5.11 21.19 29.31
N SER A 990 6.16 21.38 28.49
CA SER A 990 7.48 20.78 28.68
C SER A 990 8.31 21.42 29.80
N THR A 991 8.21 22.73 30.04
CA THR A 991 9.03 23.40 31.07
C THR A 991 8.25 24.31 32.02
N GLU A 992 8.65 24.29 33.29
CA GLU A 992 8.19 25.26 34.29
C GLU A 992 8.71 26.68 34.03
N LEU A 993 9.88 26.85 33.40
CA LEU A 993 10.44 28.15 33.05
C LEU A 993 9.52 28.91 32.08
N ALA A 994 8.95 28.24 31.07
CA ALA A 994 7.95 28.83 30.17
C ALA A 994 6.70 29.29 30.95
N ARG A 995 6.18 28.44 31.85
CA ARG A 995 5.00 28.76 32.67
C ARG A 995 5.25 29.95 33.58
N LYS A 996 6.46 30.07 34.12
CA LYS A 996 6.90 31.22 34.93
C LYS A 996 7.03 32.49 34.08
N ARG A 997 7.71 32.39 32.93
CA ARG A 997 7.97 33.52 32.01
C ARG A 997 6.69 34.09 31.38
N LEU A 998 5.63 33.29 31.26
CA LEU A 998 4.33 33.72 30.76
C LEU A 998 3.76 34.95 31.49
N THR A 999 4.08 35.12 32.78
CA THR A 999 3.53 36.19 33.63
C THR A 999 4.58 37.14 34.21
N GLU A 1000 5.87 36.95 33.92
CA GLU A 1000 6.99 37.75 34.48
C GLU A 1000 7.21 39.10 33.77
N LYS A 1001 7.08 39.16 32.43
CA LYS A 1001 7.43 40.35 31.62
C LYS A 1001 6.29 40.88 30.74
N VAL A 1002 5.35 40.01 30.40
CA VAL A 1002 4.16 40.30 29.58
C VAL A 1002 2.98 39.70 30.33
N ASP A 1003 1.80 40.31 30.27
CA ASP A 1003 0.58 39.67 30.79
C ASP A 1003 0.09 38.60 29.79
N GLY A 1004 0.90 37.54 29.63
CA GLY A 1004 0.65 36.47 28.68
C GLY A 1004 -0.65 35.73 28.95
N PHE A 1005 -1.10 35.73 30.20
CA PHE A 1005 -2.39 35.14 30.57
C PHE A 1005 -3.57 35.94 30.01
N ASP A 1006 -3.53 37.28 30.12
CA ASP A 1006 -4.53 38.15 29.50
C ASP A 1006 -4.50 38.07 27.95
N LEU A 1007 -3.33 37.91 27.34
CA LEU A 1007 -3.23 37.67 25.88
C LEU A 1007 -3.93 36.38 25.45
N LEU A 1008 -3.69 35.27 26.15
CA LEU A 1008 -4.35 33.98 25.90
C LEU A 1008 -5.87 34.07 26.09
N LEU A 1009 -6.33 34.70 27.18
CA LEU A 1009 -7.76 34.86 27.46
C LEU A 1009 -8.46 35.76 26.44
N ARG A 1010 -7.81 36.83 25.98
CA ARG A 1010 -8.36 37.69 24.91
C ARG A 1010 -8.44 36.98 23.57
N ALA A 1011 -7.44 36.16 23.25
CA ALA A 1011 -7.43 35.35 22.05
C ALA A 1011 -8.57 34.31 22.09
N LEU A 1012 -8.77 33.63 23.22
CA LEU A 1012 -9.89 32.71 23.41
C LEU A 1012 -11.25 33.42 23.41
N ALA A 1013 -11.33 34.65 23.93
CA ALA A 1013 -12.58 35.39 24.04
C ALA A 1013 -13.23 35.75 22.69
N THR A 1014 -12.54 35.61 21.56
CA THR A 1014 -13.15 35.73 20.22
C THR A 1014 -14.15 34.61 19.96
N TYR A 1015 -13.92 33.41 20.50
CA TYR A 1015 -14.71 32.20 20.29
C TYR A 1015 -15.85 32.02 21.32
N LYS A 1016 -16.09 33.00 22.19
CA LYS A 1016 -17.06 32.88 23.30
C LYS A 1016 -18.54 32.82 22.90
N ARG A 1017 -18.87 33.13 21.63
CA ARG A 1017 -20.25 33.22 21.09
C ARG A 1017 -20.39 32.60 19.70
N HIS A 1018 -19.28 32.26 19.07
CA HIS A 1018 -19.22 31.80 17.69
C HIS A 1018 -18.15 30.71 17.63
N ASP A 1019 -18.47 29.60 17.00
CA ASP A 1019 -17.50 28.55 16.74
C ASP A 1019 -16.45 29.03 15.72
N PRO A 1020 -15.22 28.47 15.76
CA PRO A 1020 -14.22 28.67 14.72
C PRO A 1020 -14.77 28.41 13.32
N GLY A 1021 -14.41 29.24 12.35
CA GLY A 1021 -14.92 29.18 10.97
C GLY A 1021 -14.27 28.09 10.11
N SER A 1022 -13.13 27.55 10.53
CA SER A 1022 -12.41 26.47 9.85
C SER A 1022 -11.87 25.42 10.84
N ALA A 1023 -11.44 24.26 10.31
CA ALA A 1023 -10.78 23.22 11.09
C ALA A 1023 -9.45 23.74 11.69
N ASP A 1024 -8.66 24.47 10.90
CA ASP A 1024 -7.40 25.06 11.35
C ASP A 1024 -7.63 26.10 12.46
N GLU A 1025 -8.70 26.92 12.35
CA GLU A 1025 -9.05 27.89 13.38
C GLU A 1025 -9.50 27.22 14.68
N ARG A 1026 -10.12 26.05 14.57
CA ARG A 1026 -10.48 25.24 15.71
C ARG A 1026 -9.24 24.64 16.38
N GLU A 1027 -8.33 24.09 15.61
CA GLU A 1027 -7.10 23.50 16.13
C GLU A 1027 -6.24 24.57 16.83
N HIS A 1028 -6.14 25.76 16.24
CA HIS A 1028 -5.54 26.94 16.87
C HIS A 1028 -6.19 27.27 18.22
N MET A 1029 -7.52 27.29 18.29
CA MET A 1029 -8.26 27.50 19.54
C MET A 1029 -7.96 26.40 20.58
N GLU A 1030 -7.90 25.13 20.17
CA GLU A 1030 -7.55 24.01 21.03
C GLU A 1030 -6.11 24.13 21.56
N ASN A 1031 -5.16 24.56 20.73
CA ASN A 1031 -3.78 24.85 21.13
C ASN A 1031 -3.70 25.97 22.19
N LEU A 1032 -4.49 27.05 22.03
CA LEU A 1032 -4.57 28.11 23.04
C LEU A 1032 -5.19 27.61 24.37
N PHE A 1033 -6.18 26.71 24.32
CA PHE A 1033 -6.70 26.07 25.53
C PHE A 1033 -5.66 25.18 26.21
N ASN A 1034 -4.91 24.38 25.43
CA ASN A 1034 -3.82 23.56 25.95
C ASN A 1034 -2.75 24.43 26.64
N ALA A 1035 -2.39 25.56 26.03
CA ALA A 1035 -1.49 26.56 26.61
C ALA A 1035 -2.02 27.11 27.95
N VAL A 1036 -3.32 27.46 28.04
CA VAL A 1036 -3.94 27.91 29.31
C VAL A 1036 -3.90 26.81 30.37
N CYS A 1037 -4.30 25.58 30.03
CA CYS A 1037 -4.28 24.44 30.94
C CYS A 1037 -2.88 24.17 31.48
N ALA A 1038 -1.87 24.12 30.59
CA ALA A 1038 -0.48 23.95 30.95
C ALA A 1038 0.01 25.09 31.86
N ALA A 1039 -0.32 26.34 31.54
CA ALA A 1039 0.04 27.50 32.34
C ALA A 1039 -0.52 27.47 33.77
N LEU A 1040 -1.74 26.94 33.97
CA LEU A 1040 -2.38 26.80 35.28
C LEU A 1040 -1.74 25.75 36.20
N MET A 1041 -0.88 24.90 35.65
CA MET A 1041 -0.08 23.94 36.43
C MET A 1041 0.92 24.67 37.34
N TYR A 1042 1.40 25.85 36.94
CA TYR A 1042 2.21 26.73 37.78
C TYR A 1042 1.33 27.56 38.72
N ALA A 1043 1.43 27.33 40.03
CA ALA A 1043 0.48 27.85 41.01
C ALA A 1043 0.29 29.39 41.00
N PRO A 1044 1.34 30.23 40.85
CA PRO A 1044 1.18 31.68 40.77
C PRO A 1044 0.30 32.18 39.60
N ASN A 1045 0.22 31.42 38.50
CA ASN A 1045 -0.59 31.80 37.34
C ASN A 1045 -2.10 31.68 37.61
N ARG A 1046 -2.52 30.95 38.64
CA ARG A 1046 -3.95 30.77 38.97
C ARG A 1046 -4.60 32.07 39.44
N GLN A 1047 -3.86 32.87 40.21
CA GLN A 1047 -4.37 34.19 40.62
C GLN A 1047 -4.53 35.10 39.41
N LYS A 1048 -3.57 35.07 38.47
CA LYS A 1048 -3.66 35.83 37.21
C LYS A 1048 -4.84 35.41 36.33
N PHE A 1049 -5.15 34.12 36.27
CA PHE A 1049 -6.34 33.61 35.58
C PHE A 1049 -7.66 34.08 36.22
N LEU A 1050 -7.71 34.12 37.57
CA LEU A 1050 -8.86 34.66 38.30
C LEU A 1050 -9.02 36.17 38.09
N ASP A 1051 -7.92 36.91 38.20
CA ASP A 1051 -7.90 38.37 38.01
C ASP A 1051 -8.29 38.75 36.57
N GLY A 1052 -7.93 37.93 35.58
CA GLY A 1052 -8.27 38.09 34.16
C GLY A 1052 -9.68 37.64 33.78
N GLU A 1053 -10.58 37.41 34.73
CA GLU A 1053 -11.96 36.91 34.51
C GLU A 1053 -12.04 35.56 33.75
N GLY A 1054 -11.00 34.73 33.86
CA GLY A 1054 -10.92 33.46 33.15
C GLY A 1054 -12.08 32.52 33.46
N LEU A 1055 -12.52 32.43 34.73
CA LEU A 1055 -13.68 31.61 35.12
C LEU A 1055 -14.99 32.08 34.49
N GLN A 1056 -15.19 33.39 34.38
CA GLN A 1056 -16.36 34.00 33.76
C GLN A 1056 -16.38 33.70 32.27
N LEU A 1057 -15.23 33.80 31.59
CA LEU A 1057 -15.09 33.44 30.18
C LEU A 1057 -15.38 31.96 29.93
N MET A 1058 -14.81 31.06 30.74
CA MET A 1058 -15.07 29.62 30.62
C MET A 1058 -16.55 29.32 30.81
N ASN A 1059 -17.19 29.84 31.88
CA ASN A 1059 -18.62 29.62 32.12
C ASN A 1059 -19.50 30.15 30.98
N LEU A 1060 -19.11 31.27 30.36
CA LEU A 1060 -19.83 31.81 29.21
C LEU A 1060 -19.75 30.86 28.00
N MET A 1061 -18.57 30.31 27.73
CA MET A 1061 -18.35 29.32 26.66
C MET A 1061 -19.07 27.99 26.87
N LEU A 1062 -19.53 27.69 28.09
CA LEU A 1062 -20.26 26.45 28.40
C LEU A 1062 -21.78 26.60 28.34
N ARG A 1063 -22.28 27.83 28.39
CA ARG A 1063 -23.72 28.15 28.39
C ARG A 1063 -24.27 28.38 26.99
N TYR A 1064 -23.41 28.81 26.09
CA TYR A 1064 -23.68 29.07 24.68
C TYR A 1064 -22.97 28.02 23.85
#